data_AF-A0A815Q3D7-F1
#
_entry.id   AF-A0A815Q3D7-F1
#
_cell.length_a   1.000
_cell.length_b   1.000
_cell.length_c   1.000
_cell.angle_alpha   90.00
_cell.angle_beta   90.00
_cell.angle_gamma   90.00
#
_symmetry.space_group_name_H-M   'P 1'
#
loop_
_entity.id
_entity.type
_entity.pdbx_description
1 polymer ?
#
loop_
_entity_poly.entity_id
_entity_poly.type
_entity_poly.pdbx_seq_one_letter_code
_entity_poly.pdbx_strand_id
1 'polypeptide(L)'
;MNNETKRDLNQLDSSFMYTKLLKEIILNMNFDDKAKRDFIQYLFNEYENNQSMLHLINEFNKNYKNHSSLWWYTKESFIYEILNKAFRTQNIDLLIKMAFFIQDLLEEIKHSHIDPFDEQCPRIVYRGQAISNEDFQQIRNNIGCLLSFNNFLSTSKDYDVAFLYAESIKQNSSVISVLFRIQIDFVESSTYFTSLNQITQHHDENEILFSMHSVFRIENVKKIDDQLWEIQLKLTSDDDEQLNRLTDYFRKEFGKTSGWKRLGLLMLKTGHFRQAEEIFNKLLLLAQPNNFKEIAHLYQLLAFVYVQQANFTAAFSSLVKALQIRLKYFPSDHLMIITEYNNIAETFRQIGDYSNALLLYQYILQTYQNENSWNSDALIGICNNMGLIYSLLNDHSKALSFYEITLTITKELLPLNHPATSIVHSNVSDIYTHIGDYSKALLHLQQCLHIRQKTLPNDHPSMAIVYDKISILYKLLGHYPNALHFSQKAMEIQIKSLPHDHPDLAVIYANIGEIYELSKNYTEALLFYQKSLHIDEKIIPRHIARLSGVYNRIGCLYNLNRDYLTALSFYNQALEMLQKSSCDGFASQIASTYYNIAQIYKSMNDYSTALSFCHKAIDTVEKATHINYQQLAIMYGCNGFLYQSAGDHSAAETCFQKALEICERFFSSHSILLGGIYYGFSLVYASMGSYTTALSYNQKGLEFFQQSLLDSPILPLMYNQNGELYGILGDESNALSSYKIALEIQQKSNPNDVETILMFYTNIVNVFAKLGDVSNTQLFYEKLERLRNENGSHQDKFLHENYISMGNLYFQQKNHDMALHCYEKALAFEKDGDFQCLYTIVGAYNGIGLTHLSMGNYETALIFFYKCLEIQGKDIDEGQLEHAFLYYNIGRAYEAIEDYENALKFFHKSLEIKQKCLPANHPSLLNTHLGLSEICAKLHQYRAAQEHLLQAVGIDNQVDESNTSAVDKNNDLIEKL
;
A
#
# COMPACT_ATOMS: atom_id res chain seq x y z
N MET A 1 9.62 -6.30 -46.16
CA MET A 1 9.53 -7.62 -45.48
C MET A 1 9.16 -7.31 -44.04
N ASN A 2 7.85 -7.35 -43.76
CA ASN A 2 7.27 -6.90 -42.51
C ASN A 2 7.53 -7.93 -41.41
N ASN A 3 8.12 -7.45 -40.31
CA ASN A 3 8.12 -8.16 -39.03
C ASN A 3 6.68 -8.13 -38.48
N GLU A 4 5.87 -9.11 -38.89
CA GLU A 4 4.66 -9.45 -38.14
C GLU A 4 5.10 -10.04 -36.80
N THR A 5 4.82 -9.27 -35.75
CA THR A 5 4.93 -9.67 -34.36
C THR A 5 4.17 -10.98 -34.15
N LYS A 6 4.90 -12.06 -33.84
CA LYS A 6 4.35 -13.29 -33.26
C LYS A 6 3.65 -12.92 -31.95
N ARG A 7 2.36 -12.58 -32.02
CA ARG A 7 1.49 -12.33 -30.87
C ARG A 7 1.36 -13.61 -30.05
N ASP A 8 1.36 -13.44 -28.73
CA ASP A 8 1.43 -14.53 -27.76
C ASP A 8 0.13 -15.32 -27.71
N LEU A 9 0.27 -16.64 -27.63
CA LEU A 9 -0.80 -17.63 -27.69
C LEU A 9 -1.67 -17.69 -26.43
N ASN A 10 -1.28 -16.97 -25.39
CA ASN A 10 -1.93 -16.90 -24.10
C ASN A 10 -3.16 -15.96 -24.07
N GLN A 11 -3.49 -15.31 -25.19
CA GLN A 11 -4.66 -14.43 -25.33
C GLN A 11 -5.97 -15.18 -25.63
N LEU A 12 -5.96 -16.52 -25.63
CA LEU A 12 -7.16 -17.32 -25.79
C LEU A 12 -7.90 -17.46 -24.46
N ASP A 13 -9.22 -17.28 -24.52
CA ASP A 13 -10.11 -17.41 -23.38
C ASP A 13 -9.88 -18.74 -22.63
N SER A 14 -9.70 -18.67 -21.32
CA SER A 14 -9.63 -19.81 -20.39
C SER A 14 -10.73 -20.86 -20.62
N SER A 15 -11.90 -20.42 -21.09
CA SER A 15 -13.06 -21.25 -21.43
C SER A 15 -12.78 -22.26 -22.55
N PHE A 16 -11.93 -21.90 -23.52
CA PHE A 16 -11.52 -22.75 -24.63
C PHE A 16 -10.74 -23.98 -24.15
N MET A 17 -9.85 -23.77 -23.18
CA MET A 17 -9.04 -24.84 -22.59
C MET A 17 -9.89 -25.83 -21.82
N TYR A 18 -10.87 -25.30 -21.11
CA TYR A 18 -11.83 -26.08 -20.34
C TYR A 18 -12.68 -26.96 -21.25
N THR A 19 -13.28 -26.42 -22.32
CA THR A 19 -14.14 -27.20 -23.23
C THR A 19 -13.38 -28.26 -24.00
N LYS A 20 -12.14 -28.00 -24.43
CA LYS A 20 -11.30 -29.00 -25.11
C LYS A 20 -10.95 -30.17 -24.21
N LEU A 21 -10.48 -29.90 -22.98
CA LEU A 21 -10.15 -30.95 -22.02
C LEU A 21 -11.41 -31.72 -21.59
N LEU A 22 -12.52 -31.01 -21.36
CA LEU A 22 -13.80 -31.60 -21.01
C LEU A 22 -14.31 -32.54 -22.10
N LYS A 23 -14.22 -32.17 -23.39
CA LYS A 23 -14.55 -33.06 -24.52
C LYS A 23 -13.70 -34.33 -24.51
N GLU A 24 -12.37 -34.20 -24.40
CA GLU A 24 -11.46 -35.35 -24.33
C GLU A 24 -11.80 -36.27 -23.14
N ILE A 25 -12.22 -35.70 -22.01
CA ILE A 25 -12.60 -36.45 -20.83
C ILE A 25 -13.93 -37.17 -21.06
N ILE A 26 -14.99 -36.47 -21.49
CA ILE A 26 -16.33 -37.02 -21.71
C ILE A 26 -16.30 -38.18 -22.72
N LEU A 27 -15.56 -38.04 -23.84
CA LEU A 27 -15.44 -39.10 -24.85
C LEU A 27 -14.75 -40.37 -24.35
N ASN A 28 -13.98 -40.28 -23.26
CA ASN A 28 -13.29 -41.40 -22.64
C ASN A 28 -13.97 -41.88 -21.35
N MET A 29 -15.19 -41.39 -21.07
CA MET A 29 -16.00 -41.82 -19.93
C MET A 29 -16.97 -42.92 -20.35
N ASN A 30 -17.30 -43.78 -19.39
CA ASN A 30 -18.39 -44.76 -19.53
C ASN A 30 -19.56 -44.28 -18.65
N PHE A 31 -20.74 -44.16 -19.24
CA PHE A 31 -21.97 -43.81 -18.54
C PHE A 31 -22.89 -45.03 -18.43
N ASP A 32 -23.51 -45.18 -17.26
CA ASP A 32 -24.53 -46.19 -16.99
C ASP A 32 -25.94 -45.57 -17.10
N ASP A 33 -26.98 -46.41 -17.15
CA ASP A 33 -28.40 -45.96 -17.15
C ASP A 33 -28.77 -45.11 -15.92
N LYS A 34 -27.90 -45.07 -14.90
CA LYS A 34 -28.06 -44.18 -13.74
C LYS A 34 -27.82 -42.72 -14.11
N ALA A 35 -26.81 -42.40 -14.94
CA ALA A 35 -26.53 -41.02 -15.35
C ALA A 35 -27.75 -40.35 -16.03
N LYS A 36 -28.44 -41.10 -16.92
CA LYS A 36 -29.68 -40.64 -17.55
C LYS A 36 -30.79 -40.36 -16.51
N ARG A 37 -30.96 -41.23 -15.52
CA ARG A 37 -31.97 -41.05 -14.46
C ARG A 37 -31.67 -39.84 -13.59
N ASP A 38 -30.40 -39.66 -13.21
CA ASP A 38 -29.96 -38.52 -12.40
C ASP A 38 -30.21 -37.20 -13.14
N PHE A 39 -29.94 -37.16 -14.46
CA PHE A 39 -30.25 -35.99 -15.28
C PHE A 39 -31.76 -35.71 -15.40
N ILE A 40 -32.57 -36.74 -15.62
CA ILE A 40 -34.03 -36.59 -15.71
C ILE A 40 -34.60 -36.10 -14.38
N GLN A 41 -34.11 -36.62 -13.25
CA GLN A 41 -34.52 -36.16 -11.93
C GLN A 41 -34.14 -34.70 -11.69
N TYR A 42 -32.94 -34.29 -12.10
CA TYR A 42 -32.53 -32.89 -12.09
C TYR A 42 -33.50 -32.01 -12.89
N LEU A 43 -33.87 -32.41 -14.12
CA LEU A 43 -34.82 -31.67 -14.95
C LEU A 43 -36.21 -31.56 -14.30
N PHE A 44 -36.70 -32.61 -13.66
CA PHE A 44 -37.98 -32.57 -12.93
C PHE A 44 -37.97 -31.57 -11.78
N ASN A 45 -36.85 -31.49 -11.05
CA ASN A 45 -36.71 -30.55 -9.94
C ASN A 45 -36.57 -29.09 -10.43
N GLU A 46 -35.78 -28.87 -11.48
CA GLU A 46 -35.51 -27.53 -12.01
C GLU A 46 -36.77 -26.90 -12.65
N TYR A 47 -37.58 -27.73 -13.33
CA TYR A 47 -38.74 -27.28 -14.10
C TYR A 47 -40.09 -27.68 -13.46
N GLU A 48 -40.13 -27.88 -12.15
CA GLU A 48 -41.34 -28.32 -11.40
C GLU A 48 -42.58 -27.44 -11.70
N ASN A 49 -42.36 -26.14 -11.94
CA ASN A 49 -43.43 -25.17 -12.20
C ASN A 49 -43.76 -24.95 -13.70
N ASN A 50 -43.08 -25.64 -14.63
CA ASN A 50 -43.26 -25.44 -16.08
C ASN A 50 -43.90 -26.68 -16.74
N GLN A 51 -45.23 -26.67 -16.89
CA GLN A 51 -45.99 -27.80 -17.43
C GLN A 51 -45.56 -28.23 -18.84
N SER A 52 -45.21 -27.28 -19.71
CA SER A 52 -44.74 -27.57 -21.07
C SER A 52 -43.41 -28.32 -21.05
N MET A 53 -42.48 -27.89 -20.19
CA MET A 53 -41.19 -28.58 -20.01
C MET A 53 -41.37 -29.96 -19.37
N LEU A 54 -42.26 -30.11 -18.39
CA LEU A 54 -42.55 -31.41 -17.78
C LEU A 54 -43.09 -32.43 -18.80
N HIS A 55 -43.86 -31.98 -19.80
CA HIS A 55 -44.30 -32.84 -20.90
C HIS A 55 -43.10 -33.33 -21.73
N LEU A 56 -42.21 -32.42 -22.13
CA LEU A 56 -41.00 -32.72 -22.90
C LEU A 56 -40.04 -33.65 -22.14
N ILE A 57 -39.87 -33.45 -20.83
CA ILE A 57 -39.05 -34.31 -19.97
C ILE A 57 -39.61 -35.73 -19.91
N ASN A 58 -40.94 -35.88 -19.78
CA ASN A 58 -41.61 -37.18 -19.77
C ASN A 58 -41.45 -37.92 -21.11
N GLU A 59 -41.56 -37.18 -22.22
CA GLU A 59 -41.35 -37.72 -23.56
C GLU A 59 -39.89 -38.15 -23.75
N PHE A 60 -38.92 -37.33 -23.36
CA PHE A 60 -37.50 -37.65 -23.38
C PHE A 60 -37.18 -38.91 -22.57
N ASN A 61 -37.73 -39.02 -21.36
CA ASN A 61 -37.51 -40.18 -20.50
C ASN A 61 -37.94 -41.49 -21.19
N LYS A 62 -39.16 -41.51 -21.75
CA LYS A 62 -39.77 -42.69 -22.38
C LYS A 62 -39.16 -43.03 -23.75
N ASN A 63 -38.93 -42.02 -24.58
CA ASN A 63 -38.62 -42.20 -26.00
C ASN A 63 -37.17 -41.91 -26.37
N TYR A 64 -36.26 -41.68 -25.40
CA TYR A 64 -34.85 -41.36 -25.67
C TYR A 64 -34.21 -42.31 -26.70
N LYS A 65 -34.34 -43.63 -26.50
CA LYS A 65 -33.73 -44.66 -27.37
C LYS A 65 -34.43 -44.81 -28.73
N ASN A 66 -35.61 -44.23 -28.91
CA ASN A 66 -36.41 -44.36 -30.13
C ASN A 66 -36.03 -43.31 -31.20
N HIS A 67 -35.33 -42.24 -30.79
CA HIS A 67 -34.88 -41.16 -31.66
C HIS A 67 -33.39 -40.96 -31.47
N SER A 68 -32.73 -40.32 -32.43
CA SER A 68 -31.31 -40.04 -32.33
C SER A 68 -31.02 -38.84 -31.40
N SER A 69 -29.77 -38.70 -30.97
CA SER A 69 -29.35 -37.59 -30.11
C SER A 69 -29.42 -36.26 -30.85
N LEU A 70 -29.14 -36.25 -32.17
CA LEU A 70 -29.34 -35.07 -33.03
C LEU A 70 -30.81 -34.65 -33.12
N TRP A 71 -31.74 -35.62 -33.16
CA TRP A 71 -33.17 -35.33 -33.13
C TRP A 71 -33.57 -34.64 -31.81
N TRP A 72 -33.13 -35.19 -30.66
CA TRP A 72 -33.39 -34.58 -29.36
C TRP A 72 -32.71 -33.22 -29.18
N TYR A 73 -31.52 -33.05 -29.76
CA TYR A 73 -30.82 -31.77 -29.75
C TYR A 73 -31.59 -30.70 -30.53
N THR A 74 -32.20 -31.05 -31.66
CA THR A 74 -32.95 -30.08 -32.51
C THR A 74 -34.40 -29.88 -32.13
N LYS A 75 -34.88 -30.56 -31.09
CA LYS A 75 -36.20 -30.33 -30.53
C LYS A 75 -36.26 -28.96 -29.85
N GLU A 76 -37.10 -28.08 -30.39
CA GLU A 76 -37.28 -26.70 -29.93
C GLU A 76 -37.43 -26.59 -28.40
N SER A 77 -36.74 -25.60 -27.82
CA SER A 77 -36.82 -25.20 -26.40
C SER A 77 -36.55 -26.30 -25.36
N PHE A 78 -35.88 -27.40 -25.74
CA PHE A 78 -35.56 -28.48 -24.81
C PHE A 78 -34.04 -28.67 -24.63
N ILE A 79 -33.43 -29.68 -25.25
CA ILE A 79 -32.01 -30.01 -24.99
C ILE A 79 -31.07 -28.93 -25.51
N TYR A 80 -31.34 -28.36 -26.69
CA TYR A 80 -30.55 -27.26 -27.26
C TYR A 80 -30.34 -26.12 -26.26
N GLU A 81 -31.42 -25.65 -25.65
CA GLU A 81 -31.39 -24.49 -24.76
C GLU A 81 -30.65 -24.82 -23.47
N ILE A 82 -30.98 -25.96 -22.85
CA ILE A 82 -30.36 -26.41 -21.59
C ILE A 82 -28.84 -26.59 -21.79
N LEU A 83 -28.44 -27.29 -22.86
CA LEU A 83 -27.05 -27.61 -23.12
C LEU A 83 -26.22 -26.37 -23.47
N ASN A 84 -26.73 -25.51 -24.36
CA ASN A 84 -26.02 -24.30 -24.74
C ASN A 84 -25.98 -23.27 -23.61
N LYS A 85 -27.02 -23.19 -22.77
CA LYS A 85 -26.97 -22.40 -21.54
C LYS A 85 -25.89 -22.93 -20.59
N ALA A 86 -25.83 -24.24 -20.37
CA ALA A 86 -24.83 -24.86 -19.51
C ALA A 86 -23.39 -24.56 -19.95
N PHE A 87 -23.10 -24.63 -21.26
CA PHE A 87 -21.77 -24.26 -21.74
C PHE A 87 -21.48 -22.76 -21.65
N ARG A 88 -22.44 -21.90 -21.98
CA ARG A 88 -22.28 -20.43 -21.89
C ARG A 88 -22.05 -19.95 -20.45
N THR A 89 -22.77 -20.52 -19.49
CA THR A 89 -22.61 -20.18 -18.06
C THR A 89 -21.53 -21.02 -17.38
N GLN A 90 -20.83 -21.88 -18.11
CA GLN A 90 -19.87 -22.86 -17.57
C GLN A 90 -20.43 -23.64 -16.37
N ASN A 91 -21.71 -24.03 -16.43
CA ASN A 91 -22.35 -24.80 -15.36
C ASN A 91 -21.85 -26.24 -15.41
N ILE A 92 -20.72 -26.48 -14.75
CA ILE A 92 -20.03 -27.77 -14.76
C ILE A 92 -20.90 -28.89 -14.21
N ASP A 93 -21.69 -28.61 -13.17
CA ASP A 93 -22.57 -29.60 -12.55
C ASP A 93 -23.60 -30.13 -13.56
N LEU A 94 -24.21 -29.23 -14.32
CA LEU A 94 -25.15 -29.57 -15.38
C LEU A 94 -24.45 -30.26 -16.56
N LEU A 95 -23.26 -29.81 -16.97
CA LEU A 95 -22.48 -30.46 -18.02
C LEU A 95 -22.09 -31.90 -17.67
N ILE A 96 -21.74 -32.17 -16.41
CA ILE A 96 -21.44 -33.53 -15.93
C ILE A 96 -22.72 -34.39 -15.94
N LYS A 97 -23.86 -33.85 -15.50
CA LYS A 97 -25.16 -34.56 -15.57
C LYS A 97 -25.58 -34.86 -17.01
N MET A 98 -25.29 -33.96 -17.95
CA MET A 98 -25.56 -34.12 -19.38
C MET A 98 -24.48 -34.89 -20.14
N ALA A 99 -23.40 -35.33 -19.48
CA ALA A 99 -22.23 -35.86 -20.18
C ALA A 99 -22.53 -37.12 -21.01
N PHE A 100 -23.48 -37.96 -20.59
CA PHE A 100 -23.94 -39.10 -21.40
C PHE A 100 -24.57 -38.63 -22.73
N PHE A 101 -25.41 -37.62 -22.68
CA PHE A 101 -26.07 -37.07 -23.87
C PHE A 101 -25.05 -36.36 -24.77
N ILE A 102 -24.10 -35.62 -24.17
CA ILE A 102 -23.01 -34.96 -24.90
C ILE A 102 -22.15 -36.02 -25.63
N GLN A 103 -21.85 -37.15 -24.98
CA GLN A 103 -21.14 -38.26 -25.61
C GLN A 103 -21.94 -38.84 -26.78
N ASP A 104 -23.20 -39.21 -26.57
CA ASP A 104 -24.05 -39.79 -27.62
C ASP A 104 -24.17 -38.83 -28.82
N LEU A 105 -24.35 -37.53 -28.56
CA LEU A 105 -24.40 -36.48 -29.58
C LEU A 105 -23.08 -36.34 -30.35
N LEU A 106 -21.93 -36.37 -29.64
CA LEU A 106 -20.61 -36.28 -30.29
C LEU A 106 -20.29 -37.52 -31.13
N GLU A 107 -20.64 -38.72 -30.65
CA GLU A 107 -20.49 -39.96 -31.40
C GLU A 107 -21.35 -39.93 -32.67
N GLU A 108 -22.59 -39.44 -32.57
CA GLU A 108 -23.48 -39.32 -33.73
C GLU A 108 -23.01 -38.29 -34.76
N ILE A 109 -22.51 -37.13 -34.30
CA ILE A 109 -21.89 -36.12 -35.19
C ILE A 109 -20.64 -36.69 -35.88
N LYS A 110 -19.86 -37.51 -35.16
CA LYS A 110 -18.68 -38.18 -35.72
C LYS A 110 -19.07 -39.26 -36.75
N HIS A 111 -20.11 -40.05 -36.47
CA HIS A 111 -20.62 -41.06 -37.40
C HIS A 111 -21.25 -40.45 -38.65
N SER A 112 -21.95 -39.33 -38.48
CA SER A 112 -22.63 -38.60 -39.57
C SER A 112 -21.76 -37.46 -40.14
N HIS A 113 -20.45 -37.51 -39.91
CA HIS A 113 -19.54 -36.46 -40.35
C HIS A 113 -19.50 -36.38 -41.87
N ILE A 114 -19.63 -35.16 -42.42
CA ILE A 114 -19.53 -34.93 -43.86
C ILE A 114 -18.06 -35.10 -44.27
N ASP A 115 -17.80 -35.94 -45.28
CA ASP A 115 -16.45 -36.11 -45.82
C ASP A 115 -15.97 -34.78 -46.46
N PRO A 116 -14.84 -34.22 -46.00
CA PRO A 116 -14.14 -33.08 -46.59
C PRO A 116 -13.99 -33.09 -48.12
N PHE A 117 -13.86 -34.29 -48.70
CA PHE A 117 -13.59 -34.50 -50.12
C PHE A 117 -14.87 -34.71 -50.94
N ASP A 118 -16.05 -34.75 -50.30
CA ASP A 118 -17.34 -34.79 -50.99
C ASP A 118 -17.66 -33.44 -51.68
N GLU A 119 -18.15 -33.51 -52.92
CA GLU A 119 -18.61 -32.33 -53.68
C GLU A 119 -19.78 -31.62 -52.99
N GLN A 120 -20.57 -32.32 -52.17
CA GLN A 120 -21.70 -31.77 -51.42
C GLN A 120 -21.28 -31.05 -50.13
N CYS A 121 -20.00 -31.10 -49.76
CA CYS A 121 -19.50 -30.44 -48.56
C CYS A 121 -19.51 -28.91 -48.73
N PRO A 122 -20.17 -28.15 -47.83
CA PRO A 122 -20.20 -26.71 -47.94
C PRO A 122 -18.79 -26.13 -47.71
N ARG A 123 -18.33 -25.27 -48.62
CA ARG A 123 -17.04 -24.57 -48.49
C ARG A 123 -17.14 -23.36 -47.59
N ILE A 124 -18.32 -22.75 -47.53
CA ILE A 124 -18.63 -21.59 -46.70
C ILE A 124 -19.98 -21.82 -46.03
N VAL A 125 -20.06 -21.49 -44.75
CA VAL A 125 -21.29 -21.48 -43.96
C VAL A 125 -21.42 -20.16 -43.19
N TYR A 126 -22.63 -19.81 -42.81
CA TYR A 126 -22.97 -18.50 -42.25
C TYR A 126 -23.70 -18.62 -40.93
N ARG A 127 -23.53 -17.63 -40.04
CA ARG A 127 -24.29 -17.55 -38.79
C ARG A 127 -24.49 -16.09 -38.38
N GLY A 128 -25.75 -15.68 -38.22
CA GLY A 128 -26.09 -14.42 -37.57
C GLY A 128 -26.10 -14.57 -36.04
N GLN A 129 -25.53 -13.62 -35.31
CA GLN A 129 -25.48 -13.66 -33.85
C GLN A 129 -25.31 -12.28 -33.21
N ALA A 130 -25.91 -12.09 -32.03
CA ALA A 130 -25.64 -10.96 -31.14
C ALA A 130 -24.38 -11.23 -30.32
N ILE A 131 -23.48 -10.25 -30.23
CA ILE A 131 -22.25 -10.32 -29.44
C ILE A 131 -22.16 -9.10 -28.52
N SER A 132 -21.61 -9.25 -27.32
CA SER A 132 -21.39 -8.13 -26.42
C SER A 132 -20.37 -7.13 -27.01
N ASN A 133 -20.42 -5.87 -26.57
CA ASN A 133 -19.42 -4.88 -27.00
C ASN A 133 -17.99 -5.33 -26.64
N GLU A 134 -17.80 -5.93 -25.47
CA GLU A 134 -16.48 -6.39 -25.00
C GLU A 134 -15.94 -7.52 -25.88
N ASP A 135 -16.73 -8.57 -26.10
CA ASP A 135 -16.34 -9.72 -26.93
C ASP A 135 -16.06 -9.28 -28.38
N PHE A 136 -16.86 -8.36 -28.92
CA PHE A 136 -16.64 -7.83 -30.26
C PHE A 136 -15.31 -7.06 -30.36
N GLN A 137 -14.98 -6.21 -29.38
CA GLN A 137 -13.69 -5.51 -29.36
C GLN A 137 -12.52 -6.50 -29.22
N GLN A 138 -12.68 -7.57 -28.44
CA GLN A 138 -11.68 -8.63 -28.36
C GLN A 138 -11.46 -9.30 -29.72
N ILE A 139 -12.53 -9.72 -30.41
CA ILE A 139 -12.42 -10.34 -31.75
C ILE A 139 -11.75 -9.37 -32.74
N ARG A 140 -12.14 -8.08 -32.72
CA ARG A 140 -11.59 -7.06 -33.61
C ARG A 140 -10.10 -6.78 -33.37
N ASN A 141 -9.66 -6.81 -32.11
CA ASN A 141 -8.26 -6.61 -31.76
C ASN A 141 -7.37 -7.83 -32.06
N ASN A 142 -7.99 -9.01 -32.18
CA ASN A 142 -7.34 -10.31 -32.30
C ASN A 142 -7.45 -10.94 -33.70
N ILE A 143 -7.51 -10.11 -34.75
CA ILE A 143 -7.39 -10.60 -36.14
C ILE A 143 -6.07 -11.37 -36.28
N GLY A 144 -6.14 -12.56 -36.88
CA GLY A 144 -5.05 -13.51 -37.02
C GLY A 144 -4.90 -14.49 -35.86
N CYS A 145 -5.65 -14.36 -34.76
CA CYS A 145 -5.64 -15.30 -33.64
C CYS A 145 -6.73 -16.39 -33.78
N LEU A 146 -6.77 -17.32 -32.82
CA LEU A 146 -7.78 -18.38 -32.74
C LEU A 146 -9.02 -17.89 -31.97
N LEU A 147 -10.18 -18.44 -32.31
CA LEU A 147 -11.48 -18.22 -31.70
C LEU A 147 -12.17 -19.57 -31.56
N SER A 148 -12.70 -19.86 -30.38
CA SER A 148 -13.53 -21.05 -30.14
C SER A 148 -14.89 -20.62 -29.62
N PHE A 149 -15.92 -21.33 -30.04
CA PHE A 149 -17.24 -21.18 -29.47
C PHE A 149 -17.43 -22.21 -28.36
N ASN A 150 -17.84 -21.77 -27.17
CA ASN A 150 -18.15 -22.65 -26.05
C ASN A 150 -19.55 -23.24 -26.20
N ASN A 151 -19.83 -23.92 -27.32
CA ASN A 151 -21.08 -24.63 -27.58
C ASN A 151 -20.98 -25.42 -28.88
N PHE A 152 -21.96 -26.29 -29.10
CA PHE A 152 -22.22 -26.81 -30.44
C PHE A 152 -22.68 -25.64 -31.32
N LEU A 153 -21.99 -25.43 -32.45
CA LEU A 153 -22.18 -24.25 -33.29
C LEU A 153 -23.04 -24.64 -34.49
N SER A 154 -24.31 -24.24 -34.48
CA SER A 154 -25.18 -24.35 -35.67
C SER A 154 -24.91 -23.21 -36.65
N THR A 155 -24.87 -23.53 -37.94
CA THR A 155 -24.60 -22.61 -39.04
C THR A 155 -25.50 -22.95 -40.22
N SER A 156 -25.80 -21.98 -41.08
CA SER A 156 -26.60 -22.17 -42.28
C SER A 156 -25.71 -22.23 -43.53
N LYS A 157 -26.11 -23.02 -44.53
CA LYS A 157 -25.54 -22.94 -45.88
C LYS A 157 -26.02 -21.68 -46.63
N ASP A 158 -27.16 -21.13 -46.21
CA ASP A 158 -27.81 -19.99 -46.82
C ASP A 158 -27.38 -18.67 -46.14
N TYR A 159 -26.84 -17.77 -46.95
CA TYR A 159 -26.44 -16.43 -46.52
C TYR A 159 -27.64 -15.61 -46.06
N ASP A 160 -28.75 -15.64 -46.81
CA ASP A 160 -29.89 -14.74 -46.60
C ASP A 160 -30.57 -15.05 -45.26
N VAL A 161 -30.67 -16.34 -44.91
CA VAL A 161 -31.19 -16.79 -43.61
C VAL A 161 -30.34 -16.25 -42.45
N ALA A 162 -29.02 -16.41 -42.53
CA ALA A 162 -28.11 -15.92 -41.49
C ALA A 162 -28.07 -14.39 -41.40
N PHE A 163 -28.16 -13.71 -42.55
CA PHE A 163 -28.20 -12.26 -42.64
C PHE A 163 -29.48 -11.69 -42.01
N LEU A 164 -30.65 -12.23 -42.36
CA LEU A 164 -31.94 -11.82 -41.79
C LEU A 164 -31.96 -11.99 -40.27
N TYR A 165 -31.40 -13.09 -39.77
CA TYR A 165 -31.26 -13.30 -38.33
C TYR A 165 -30.37 -12.24 -37.67
N ALA A 166 -29.19 -11.94 -38.26
CA ALA A 166 -28.33 -10.88 -37.76
C ALA A 166 -29.03 -9.50 -37.82
N GLU A 167 -29.74 -9.21 -38.89
CA GLU A 167 -30.45 -7.92 -39.06
C GLU A 167 -31.56 -7.73 -38.01
N SER A 168 -32.29 -8.79 -37.67
CA SER A 168 -33.36 -8.74 -36.66
C SER A 168 -32.89 -8.28 -35.26
N ILE A 169 -31.59 -8.43 -34.96
CA ILE A 169 -30.97 -8.14 -33.66
C ILE A 169 -30.63 -6.64 -33.49
N LYS A 170 -30.55 -5.86 -34.58
CA LYS A 170 -30.11 -4.45 -34.58
C LYS A 170 -30.90 -3.55 -33.61
N GLN A 171 -32.13 -3.91 -33.24
CA GLN A 171 -32.98 -3.06 -32.40
C GLN A 171 -32.51 -2.92 -30.94
N ASN A 172 -31.49 -3.67 -30.51
CA ASN A 172 -31.07 -3.75 -29.10
C ASN A 172 -29.73 -3.01 -28.87
N SER A 173 -29.74 -1.89 -28.13
CA SER A 173 -28.59 -0.97 -28.03
C SER A 173 -27.39 -1.50 -27.21
N SER A 174 -27.52 -2.64 -26.53
CA SER A 174 -26.51 -3.22 -25.65
C SER A 174 -25.61 -4.26 -26.32
N VAL A 175 -25.89 -4.66 -27.56
CA VAL A 175 -25.20 -5.74 -28.28
C VAL A 175 -24.87 -5.32 -29.71
N ILE A 176 -23.80 -5.89 -30.27
CA ILE A 176 -23.40 -5.70 -31.66
C ILE A 176 -23.92 -6.89 -32.47
N SER A 177 -24.58 -6.61 -33.60
CA SER A 177 -24.98 -7.66 -34.52
C SER A 177 -23.80 -8.08 -35.41
N VAL A 178 -23.58 -9.39 -35.50
CA VAL A 178 -22.49 -9.98 -36.26
C VAL A 178 -23.01 -11.07 -37.19
N LEU A 179 -22.53 -11.04 -38.43
CA LEU A 179 -22.64 -12.12 -39.39
C LEU A 179 -21.28 -12.83 -39.48
N PHE A 180 -21.20 -14.05 -38.97
CA PHE A 180 -20.04 -14.91 -39.18
C PHE A 180 -20.10 -15.54 -40.57
N ARG A 181 -19.02 -15.36 -41.33
CA ARG A 181 -18.76 -16.07 -42.59
C ARG A 181 -17.61 -17.03 -42.35
N ILE A 182 -17.92 -18.33 -42.29
CA ILE A 182 -16.98 -19.37 -41.89
C ILE A 182 -16.54 -20.16 -43.12
N GLN A 183 -15.25 -20.09 -43.44
CA GLN A 183 -14.61 -20.88 -44.47
C GLN A 183 -14.15 -22.22 -43.90
N ILE A 184 -14.50 -23.30 -44.59
CA ILE A 184 -14.09 -24.67 -44.28
C ILE A 184 -13.02 -25.05 -45.31
N ASP A 185 -11.76 -25.12 -44.87
CA ASP A 185 -10.60 -25.41 -45.73
C ASP A 185 -9.87 -26.66 -45.22
N PHE A 186 -9.41 -27.53 -46.11
CA PHE A 186 -9.04 -28.91 -45.74
C PHE A 186 -7.56 -29.20 -45.97
N VAL A 187 -6.89 -29.65 -44.91
CA VAL A 187 -5.82 -30.64 -45.05
C VAL A 187 -5.94 -31.74 -43.99
N GLU A 188 -6.20 -31.45 -42.71
CA GLU A 188 -6.43 -32.47 -41.66
C GLU A 188 -6.99 -31.76 -40.40
N SER A 189 -8.30 -31.80 -40.14
CA SER A 189 -8.90 -31.21 -38.93
C SER A 189 -9.64 -32.29 -38.13
N SER A 190 -9.39 -32.39 -36.82
CA SER A 190 -10.15 -33.28 -35.90
C SER A 190 -11.56 -32.79 -35.59
N THR A 191 -11.98 -31.66 -36.18
CA THR A 191 -13.29 -31.07 -35.92
C THR A 191 -14.37 -31.75 -36.72
N TYR A 192 -15.21 -32.53 -36.04
CA TYR A 192 -16.41 -33.12 -36.64
C TYR A 192 -17.55 -32.10 -36.75
N PHE A 193 -18.22 -32.13 -37.91
CA PHE A 193 -19.47 -31.42 -38.21
C PHE A 193 -20.39 -32.27 -39.10
N THR A 194 -21.70 -32.05 -39.03
CA THR A 194 -22.70 -32.83 -39.78
C THR A 194 -23.82 -31.95 -40.35
N SER A 195 -24.51 -32.44 -41.39
CA SER A 195 -25.70 -31.76 -41.96
C SER A 195 -26.95 -32.24 -41.25
N LEU A 196 -27.83 -31.31 -40.88
CA LEU A 196 -29.00 -31.61 -40.08
C LEU A 196 -30.24 -32.05 -40.90
N ASN A 197 -30.28 -31.72 -42.19
CA ASN A 197 -31.42 -31.84 -43.11
C ASN A 197 -32.22 -33.17 -43.09
N GLN A 198 -31.60 -34.29 -42.70
CA GLN A 198 -32.22 -35.63 -42.77
C GLN A 198 -32.45 -36.29 -41.40
N ILE A 199 -31.96 -35.70 -40.31
CA ILE A 199 -31.85 -36.36 -38.99
C ILE A 199 -32.65 -35.60 -37.90
N THR A 200 -33.11 -34.38 -38.20
CA THR A 200 -33.75 -33.47 -37.23
C THR A 200 -35.27 -33.51 -37.26
N GLN A 201 -35.88 -32.87 -36.26
CA GLN A 201 -37.33 -32.64 -36.21
C GLN A 201 -37.83 -31.66 -37.29
N HIS A 202 -36.95 -30.82 -37.83
CA HIS A 202 -37.25 -29.82 -38.86
C HIS A 202 -36.58 -30.20 -40.18
N HIS A 203 -37.35 -30.67 -41.15
CA HIS A 203 -36.84 -31.21 -42.43
C HIS A 203 -36.49 -30.13 -43.47
N ASP A 204 -36.84 -28.87 -43.21
CA ASP A 204 -36.72 -27.77 -44.20
C ASP A 204 -35.48 -26.88 -43.99
N GLU A 205 -34.68 -27.13 -42.94
CA GLU A 205 -33.54 -26.27 -42.57
C GLU A 205 -32.21 -26.84 -43.05
N ASN A 206 -31.48 -26.06 -43.86
CA ASN A 206 -30.16 -26.39 -44.42
C ASN A 206 -29.02 -26.05 -43.44
N GLU A 207 -29.01 -26.70 -42.28
CA GLU A 207 -28.06 -26.43 -41.21
C GLU A 207 -26.85 -27.37 -41.17
N ILE A 208 -25.70 -26.83 -40.79
CA ILE A 208 -24.47 -27.54 -40.44
C ILE A 208 -24.20 -27.34 -38.94
N LEU A 209 -24.12 -28.44 -38.21
CA LEU A 209 -23.79 -28.45 -36.78
C LEU A 209 -22.33 -28.86 -36.57
N PHE A 210 -21.56 -27.93 -36.02
CA PHE A 210 -20.20 -28.16 -35.57
C PHE A 210 -20.16 -28.65 -34.12
N SER A 211 -19.24 -29.56 -33.83
CA SER A 211 -19.01 -30.05 -32.46
C SER A 211 -18.49 -28.95 -31.51
N MET A 212 -18.68 -29.15 -30.20
CA MET A 212 -18.43 -28.18 -29.10
C MET A 212 -17.01 -27.61 -28.92
N HIS A 213 -16.06 -27.95 -29.78
CA HIS A 213 -14.63 -27.62 -29.64
C HIS A 213 -14.04 -27.09 -30.96
N SER A 214 -14.91 -26.62 -31.85
CA SER A 214 -14.53 -26.15 -33.17
C SER A 214 -13.76 -24.84 -33.04
N VAL A 215 -12.54 -24.85 -33.56
CA VAL A 215 -11.61 -23.72 -33.48
C VAL A 215 -11.51 -23.07 -34.84
N PHE A 216 -11.59 -21.75 -34.84
CA PHE A 216 -11.54 -20.94 -36.03
C PHE A 216 -10.43 -19.90 -35.92
N ARG A 217 -9.77 -19.59 -37.03
CA ARG A 217 -8.88 -18.43 -37.13
C ARG A 217 -9.68 -17.22 -37.58
N ILE A 218 -9.50 -16.10 -36.91
CA ILE A 218 -10.13 -14.82 -37.29
C ILE A 218 -9.33 -14.26 -38.47
N GLU A 219 -9.89 -14.28 -39.68
CA GLU A 219 -9.19 -13.77 -40.87
C GLU A 219 -9.40 -12.28 -41.05
N ASN A 220 -10.62 -11.79 -40.85
CA ASN A 220 -10.96 -10.40 -41.09
C ASN A 220 -12.24 -9.99 -40.36
N VAL A 221 -12.39 -8.68 -40.09
CA VAL A 221 -13.60 -8.07 -39.55
C VAL A 221 -13.96 -6.88 -40.43
N LYS A 222 -15.13 -6.94 -41.08
CA LYS A 222 -15.62 -5.91 -42.02
C LYS A 222 -16.90 -5.28 -41.50
N LYS A 223 -17.01 -3.96 -41.63
CA LYS A 223 -18.26 -3.25 -41.32
C LYS A 223 -19.22 -3.42 -42.49
N ILE A 224 -20.45 -3.87 -42.24
CA ILE A 224 -21.54 -3.87 -43.22
C ILE A 224 -22.40 -2.61 -43.03
N ASP A 225 -22.73 -2.29 -41.78
CA ASP A 225 -23.61 -1.19 -41.36
C ASP A 225 -23.16 -0.64 -39.98
N ASP A 226 -23.78 0.42 -39.47
CA ASP A 226 -23.42 1.04 -38.18
C ASP A 226 -23.52 0.09 -36.98
N GLN A 227 -24.43 -0.90 -37.03
CA GLN A 227 -24.63 -1.92 -35.98
C GLN A 227 -24.49 -3.36 -36.47
N LEU A 228 -24.02 -3.60 -37.71
CA LEU A 228 -23.84 -4.93 -38.30
C LEU A 228 -22.45 -5.10 -38.90
N TRP A 229 -21.77 -6.17 -38.50
CA TRP A 229 -20.41 -6.48 -38.92
C TRP A 229 -20.30 -7.90 -39.49
N GLU A 230 -19.52 -8.08 -40.54
CA GLU A 230 -19.11 -9.41 -41.03
C GLU A 230 -17.80 -9.81 -40.36
N ILE A 231 -17.77 -10.99 -39.75
CA ILE A 231 -16.54 -11.59 -39.21
C ILE A 231 -16.20 -12.82 -40.04
N GLN A 232 -15.06 -12.76 -40.73
CA GLN A 232 -14.55 -13.84 -41.57
C GLN A 232 -13.71 -14.78 -40.71
N LEU A 233 -14.15 -16.03 -40.64
CA LEU A 233 -13.53 -17.09 -39.86
C LEU A 233 -13.07 -18.20 -40.80
N LYS A 234 -11.95 -18.86 -40.46
CA LYS A 234 -11.49 -20.07 -41.16
C LYS A 234 -11.38 -21.21 -40.18
N LEU A 235 -11.97 -22.36 -40.48
CA LEU A 235 -11.82 -23.56 -39.65
C LEU A 235 -10.34 -23.96 -39.57
N THR A 236 -9.86 -24.17 -38.35
CA THR A 236 -8.44 -24.45 -38.10
C THR A 236 -8.16 -25.96 -38.18
N SER A 237 -6.98 -26.33 -38.72
CA SER A 237 -6.49 -27.71 -38.79
C SER A 237 -5.75 -28.12 -37.51
N ASP A 238 -5.57 -29.42 -37.30
CA ASP A 238 -4.81 -29.91 -36.14
C ASP A 238 -3.32 -29.59 -36.27
N ASP A 239 -2.79 -29.41 -37.48
CA ASP A 239 -1.39 -29.04 -37.73
C ASP A 239 -1.05 -27.59 -37.39
N ASP A 240 -2.04 -26.80 -37.01
CA ASP A 240 -1.86 -25.41 -36.65
C ASP A 240 -0.88 -25.26 -35.47
N GLU A 241 0.26 -24.61 -35.70
CA GLU A 241 1.37 -24.50 -34.73
C GLU A 241 0.92 -23.89 -33.40
N GLN A 242 -0.01 -22.93 -33.48
CA GLN A 242 -0.58 -22.23 -32.34
C GLN A 242 -1.49 -23.16 -31.52
N LEU A 243 -2.40 -23.87 -32.18
CA LEU A 243 -3.29 -24.85 -31.54
C LEU A 243 -2.53 -26.03 -30.93
N ASN A 244 -1.48 -26.54 -31.59
CA ASN A 244 -0.69 -27.67 -31.12
C ASN A 244 0.08 -27.37 -29.84
N ARG A 245 0.79 -26.24 -29.79
CA ARG A 245 1.53 -25.83 -28.59
C ARG A 245 0.64 -25.73 -27.36
N LEU A 246 -0.56 -25.15 -27.54
CA LEU A 246 -1.56 -25.04 -26.48
C LEU A 246 -2.00 -26.44 -26.02
N THR A 247 -2.41 -27.28 -26.97
CA THR A 247 -2.90 -28.64 -26.66
C THR A 247 -1.86 -29.49 -25.94
N ASP A 248 -0.59 -29.39 -26.35
CA ASP A 248 0.52 -30.13 -25.73
C ASP A 248 0.84 -29.67 -24.31
N TYR A 249 0.74 -28.38 -24.03
CA TYR A 249 0.90 -27.84 -22.68
C TYR A 249 -0.13 -28.47 -21.71
N PHE A 250 -1.40 -28.46 -22.07
CA PHE A 250 -2.46 -29.02 -21.23
C PHE A 250 -2.39 -30.55 -21.11
N ARG A 251 -2.04 -31.26 -22.18
CA ARG A 251 -1.83 -32.71 -22.11
C ARG A 251 -0.68 -33.09 -21.18
N LYS A 252 0.39 -32.28 -21.12
CA LYS A 252 1.49 -32.47 -20.17
C LYS A 252 1.07 -32.19 -18.73
N GLU A 253 0.23 -31.18 -18.51
CA GLU A 253 -0.20 -30.75 -17.17
C GLU A 253 -1.12 -31.80 -16.49
N PHE A 254 -2.10 -32.36 -17.21
CA PHE A 254 -3.09 -33.29 -16.65
C PHE A 254 -2.74 -34.79 -16.81
N GLY A 255 -1.66 -35.08 -17.55
CA GLY A 255 -1.12 -36.44 -17.75
C GLY A 255 -2.04 -37.40 -18.52
N LYS A 256 -1.63 -38.67 -18.64
CA LYS A 256 -2.36 -39.74 -19.38
C LYS A 256 -3.51 -40.40 -18.62
N THR A 257 -3.95 -39.83 -17.49
CA THR A 257 -5.07 -40.42 -16.73
C THR A 257 -6.38 -40.31 -17.52
N SER A 258 -7.24 -41.33 -17.48
CA SER A 258 -8.51 -41.34 -18.25
C SER A 258 -9.75 -41.34 -17.35
N GLY A 259 -10.88 -40.92 -17.92
CA GLY A 259 -12.20 -40.98 -17.29
C GLY A 259 -12.37 -40.10 -16.04
N TRP A 260 -13.16 -40.60 -15.08
CA TRP A 260 -13.59 -39.89 -13.88
C TRP A 260 -12.43 -39.32 -13.04
N LYS A 261 -11.26 -39.97 -13.00
CA LYS A 261 -10.12 -39.47 -12.23
C LYS A 261 -9.55 -38.17 -12.81
N ARG A 262 -9.44 -38.08 -14.15
CA ARG A 262 -8.98 -36.86 -14.83
C ARG A 262 -9.99 -35.72 -14.66
N LEU A 263 -11.29 -36.03 -14.65
CA LEU A 263 -12.34 -35.07 -14.32
C LEU A 263 -12.19 -34.52 -12.90
N GLY A 264 -11.99 -35.39 -11.90
CA GLY A 264 -11.81 -34.95 -10.50
C GLY A 264 -10.57 -34.06 -10.31
N LEU A 265 -9.47 -34.35 -11.01
CA LEU A 265 -8.27 -33.51 -11.00
C LEU A 265 -8.50 -32.15 -11.67
N LEU A 266 -9.25 -32.11 -12.78
CA LEU A 266 -9.67 -30.86 -13.41
C LEU A 266 -10.53 -30.02 -12.45
N MET A 267 -11.49 -30.65 -11.76
CA MET A 267 -12.33 -29.97 -10.77
C MET A 267 -11.51 -29.39 -9.62
N LEU A 268 -10.56 -30.17 -9.10
CA LEU A 268 -9.66 -29.73 -8.04
C LEU A 268 -8.83 -28.50 -8.48
N LYS A 269 -8.29 -28.52 -9.71
CA LYS A 269 -7.48 -27.43 -10.26
C LYS A 269 -8.26 -26.16 -10.56
N THR A 270 -9.51 -26.31 -11.01
CA THR A 270 -10.41 -25.19 -11.32
C THR A 270 -11.15 -24.66 -10.09
N GLY A 271 -10.86 -25.18 -8.89
CA GLY A 271 -11.46 -24.70 -7.63
C GLY A 271 -12.85 -25.25 -7.32
N HIS A 272 -13.34 -26.22 -8.09
CA HIS A 272 -14.65 -26.86 -7.91
C HIS A 272 -14.56 -28.01 -6.87
N PHE A 273 -14.19 -27.67 -5.63
CA PHE A 273 -13.83 -28.64 -4.59
C PHE A 273 -14.94 -29.64 -4.25
N ARG A 274 -16.20 -29.20 -4.19
CA ARG A 274 -17.35 -30.08 -3.90
C ARG A 274 -17.55 -31.15 -4.97
N GLN A 275 -17.42 -30.78 -6.25
CA GLN A 275 -17.54 -31.73 -7.36
C GLN A 275 -16.35 -32.68 -7.39
N ALA A 276 -15.14 -32.18 -7.12
CA ALA A 276 -13.96 -33.02 -6.97
C ALA A 276 -14.16 -34.07 -5.86
N GLU A 277 -14.72 -33.66 -4.72
CA GLU A 277 -15.07 -34.54 -3.59
C GLU A 277 -16.05 -35.65 -4.01
N GLU A 278 -17.16 -35.29 -4.65
CA GLU A 278 -18.18 -36.24 -5.12
C GLU A 278 -17.59 -37.26 -6.11
N ILE A 279 -16.75 -36.79 -7.04
CA ILE A 279 -16.07 -37.64 -8.02
C ILE A 279 -15.10 -38.60 -7.32
N PHE A 280 -14.25 -38.11 -6.41
CA PHE A 280 -13.29 -38.96 -5.71
C PHE A 280 -13.96 -39.96 -4.77
N ASN A 281 -15.06 -39.58 -4.10
CA ASN A 281 -15.87 -40.51 -3.31
C ASN A 281 -16.53 -41.58 -4.19
N LYS A 282 -17.05 -41.23 -5.37
CA LYS A 282 -17.59 -42.20 -6.33
C LYS A 282 -16.51 -43.17 -6.83
N LEU A 283 -15.32 -42.66 -7.16
CA LEU A 283 -14.17 -43.49 -7.54
C LEU A 283 -13.76 -44.43 -6.41
N LEU A 284 -13.79 -43.98 -5.17
CA LEU A 284 -13.47 -44.81 -4.00
C LEU A 284 -14.45 -45.96 -3.82
N LEU A 285 -15.75 -45.75 -4.07
CA LEU A 285 -16.78 -46.80 -4.05
C LEU A 285 -16.61 -47.83 -5.17
N LEU A 286 -16.11 -47.40 -6.33
CA LEU A 286 -15.90 -48.24 -7.50
C LEU A 286 -14.52 -48.93 -7.51
N ALA A 287 -13.59 -48.49 -6.66
CA ALA A 287 -12.24 -49.01 -6.60
C ALA A 287 -12.23 -50.48 -6.16
N GLN A 288 -11.50 -51.32 -6.88
CA GLN A 288 -11.35 -52.72 -6.54
C GLN A 288 -10.58 -52.86 -5.21
N PRO A 289 -11.01 -53.71 -4.26
CA PRO A 289 -10.38 -53.83 -2.94
C PRO A 289 -8.88 -54.15 -2.98
N ASN A 290 -8.44 -54.83 -4.04
CA ASN A 290 -7.05 -55.23 -4.22
C ASN A 290 -6.15 -54.10 -4.76
N ASN A 291 -6.72 -52.99 -5.24
CA ASN A 291 -5.96 -51.85 -5.76
C ASN A 291 -5.61 -50.82 -4.67
N PHE A 292 -4.87 -51.27 -3.65
CA PHE A 292 -4.54 -50.45 -2.48
C PHE A 292 -3.82 -49.15 -2.82
N LYS A 293 -3.00 -49.12 -3.90
CA LYS A 293 -2.30 -47.91 -4.36
C LYS A 293 -3.27 -46.84 -4.84
N GLU A 294 -4.30 -47.24 -5.59
CA GLU A 294 -5.33 -46.33 -6.08
C GLU A 294 -6.20 -45.83 -4.92
N ILE A 295 -6.63 -46.70 -4.02
CA ILE A 295 -7.45 -46.34 -2.86
C ILE A 295 -6.71 -45.36 -1.95
N ALA A 296 -5.44 -45.62 -1.62
CA ALA A 296 -4.63 -44.72 -0.80
C ALA A 296 -4.44 -43.35 -1.47
N HIS A 297 -4.24 -43.32 -2.79
CA HIS A 297 -4.10 -42.07 -3.54
C HIS A 297 -5.43 -41.29 -3.65
N LEU A 298 -6.58 -41.97 -3.76
CA LEU A 298 -7.90 -41.31 -3.72
C LEU A 298 -8.16 -40.65 -2.37
N TYR A 299 -7.80 -41.31 -1.26
CA TYR A 299 -7.86 -40.70 0.07
C TYR A 299 -6.91 -39.49 0.21
N GLN A 300 -5.74 -39.54 -0.42
CA GLN A 300 -4.83 -38.39 -0.47
C GLN A 300 -5.44 -37.21 -1.26
N LEU A 301 -6.07 -37.46 -2.41
CA LEU A 301 -6.77 -36.44 -3.19
C LEU A 301 -7.97 -35.85 -2.43
N LEU A 302 -8.75 -36.68 -1.73
CA LEU A 302 -9.81 -36.22 -0.84
C LEU A 302 -9.27 -35.35 0.30
N ALA A 303 -8.14 -35.72 0.89
CA ALA A 303 -7.51 -34.89 1.92
C ALA A 303 -7.16 -33.49 1.38
N PHE A 304 -6.59 -33.39 0.18
CA PHE A 304 -6.34 -32.10 -0.45
C PHE A 304 -7.63 -31.30 -0.69
N VAL A 305 -8.71 -31.95 -1.14
CA VAL A 305 -10.03 -31.32 -1.30
C VAL A 305 -10.54 -30.76 0.03
N TYR A 306 -10.51 -31.56 1.09
CA TYR A 306 -10.98 -31.15 2.41
C TYR A 306 -10.14 -30.02 3.01
N VAL A 307 -8.83 -30.02 2.77
CA VAL A 307 -7.94 -28.91 3.14
C VAL A 307 -8.38 -27.61 2.46
N GLN A 308 -8.65 -27.63 1.15
CA GLN A 308 -9.11 -26.44 0.42
C GLN A 308 -10.50 -25.95 0.86
N GLN A 309 -11.33 -26.86 1.38
CA GLN A 309 -12.62 -26.54 2.00
C GLN A 309 -12.50 -26.10 3.48
N ALA A 310 -11.29 -26.03 4.04
CA ALA A 310 -11.01 -25.81 5.47
C ALA A 310 -11.64 -26.87 6.42
N ASN A 311 -11.98 -28.05 5.92
CA ASN A 311 -12.44 -29.18 6.73
C ASN A 311 -11.26 -30.06 7.17
N PHE A 312 -10.48 -29.55 8.11
CA PHE A 312 -9.27 -30.20 8.59
C PHE A 312 -9.50 -31.56 9.27
N THR A 313 -10.67 -31.76 9.90
CA THR A 313 -11.01 -33.05 10.51
C THR A 313 -11.17 -34.16 9.48
N ALA A 314 -11.86 -33.89 8.37
CA ALA A 314 -12.03 -34.85 7.29
C ALA A 314 -10.71 -35.06 6.51
N ALA A 315 -9.90 -34.00 6.39
CA ALA A 315 -8.57 -34.08 5.80
C ALA A 315 -7.67 -35.06 6.57
N PHE A 316 -7.54 -34.89 7.89
CA PHE A 316 -6.75 -35.81 8.72
C PHE A 316 -7.30 -37.23 8.69
N SER A 317 -8.62 -37.40 8.80
CA SER A 317 -9.24 -38.72 8.70
C SER A 317 -8.84 -39.43 7.39
N SER A 318 -8.85 -38.69 6.27
CA SER A 318 -8.49 -39.22 4.95
C SER A 318 -7.00 -39.53 4.85
N LEU A 319 -6.11 -38.66 5.35
CA LEU A 319 -4.66 -38.92 5.39
C LEU A 319 -4.30 -40.12 6.27
N VAL A 320 -4.93 -40.25 7.44
CA VAL A 320 -4.73 -41.40 8.34
C VAL A 320 -5.19 -42.69 7.67
N LYS A 321 -6.33 -42.69 6.97
CA LYS A 321 -6.77 -43.85 6.18
C LYS A 321 -5.77 -44.22 5.08
N ALA A 322 -5.26 -43.24 4.32
CA ALA A 322 -4.23 -43.47 3.32
C ALA A 322 -2.95 -44.07 3.92
N LEU A 323 -2.48 -43.50 5.05
CA LEU A 323 -1.31 -43.97 5.79
C LEU A 323 -1.50 -45.40 6.31
N GLN A 324 -2.64 -45.71 6.93
CA GLN A 324 -2.97 -47.05 7.43
C GLN A 324 -3.00 -48.09 6.30
N ILE A 325 -3.51 -47.73 5.12
CA ILE A 325 -3.50 -48.64 3.97
C ILE A 325 -2.05 -48.93 3.57
N ARG A 326 -1.20 -47.91 3.45
CA ARG A 326 0.18 -48.08 3.01
C ARG A 326 1.07 -48.79 4.02
N LEU A 327 0.87 -48.56 5.31
CA LEU A 327 1.57 -49.28 6.40
C LEU A 327 1.30 -50.79 6.40
N LYS A 328 0.19 -51.25 5.80
CA LYS A 328 -0.07 -52.70 5.65
C LYS A 328 0.83 -53.37 4.61
N TYR A 329 1.32 -52.60 3.62
CA TYR A 329 2.05 -53.13 2.47
C TYR A 329 3.50 -52.66 2.39
N PHE A 330 3.86 -51.63 3.13
CA PHE A 330 5.19 -51.02 3.13
C PHE A 330 5.70 -50.83 4.57
N PRO A 331 7.02 -50.99 4.81
CA PRO A 331 7.64 -50.68 6.09
C PRO A 331 7.66 -49.17 6.35
N SER A 332 7.76 -48.76 7.62
CA SER A 332 7.61 -47.36 8.07
C SER A 332 8.57 -46.35 7.45
N ASP A 333 9.68 -46.83 6.91
CA ASP A 333 10.75 -46.09 6.23
C ASP A 333 10.54 -45.96 4.70
N HIS A 334 9.53 -46.62 4.13
CA HIS A 334 9.29 -46.59 2.69
C HIS A 334 8.86 -45.20 2.19
N LEU A 335 9.39 -44.76 1.03
CA LEU A 335 9.15 -43.44 0.41
C LEU A 335 7.67 -43.02 0.35
N MET A 336 6.77 -43.96 0.09
CA MET A 336 5.34 -43.65 0.09
C MET A 336 4.91 -43.17 1.49
N ILE A 337 5.14 -43.95 2.55
CA ILE A 337 4.78 -43.57 3.93
C ILE A 337 5.37 -42.22 4.33
N ILE A 338 6.61 -41.94 3.92
CA ILE A 338 7.22 -40.64 4.16
C ILE A 338 6.46 -39.50 3.44
N THR A 339 5.99 -39.74 2.22
CA THR A 339 5.12 -38.81 1.49
C THR A 339 3.82 -38.56 2.26
N GLU A 340 3.24 -39.60 2.88
CA GLU A 340 2.07 -39.42 3.75
C GLU A 340 2.40 -38.60 5.01
N TYR A 341 3.52 -38.87 5.70
CA TYR A 341 3.94 -38.05 6.85
C TYR A 341 4.16 -36.59 6.45
N ASN A 342 4.75 -36.33 5.27
CA ASN A 342 4.89 -34.96 4.73
C ASN A 342 3.53 -34.28 4.52
N ASN A 343 2.54 -34.98 3.93
CA ASN A 343 1.21 -34.42 3.74
C ASN A 343 0.48 -34.15 5.07
N ILE A 344 0.69 -35.01 6.07
CA ILE A 344 0.14 -34.81 7.42
C ILE A 344 0.81 -33.60 8.10
N ALA A 345 2.13 -33.48 8.01
CA ALA A 345 2.88 -32.34 8.54
C ALA A 345 2.45 -31.02 7.88
N GLU A 346 2.24 -31.04 6.56
CA GLU A 346 1.73 -29.89 5.81
C GLU A 346 0.31 -29.52 6.25
N THR A 347 -0.54 -30.51 6.55
CA THR A 347 -1.89 -30.25 7.08
C THR A 347 -1.83 -29.62 8.48
N PHE A 348 -0.95 -30.10 9.36
CA PHE A 348 -0.71 -29.46 10.67
C PHE A 348 -0.24 -28.01 10.52
N ARG A 349 0.68 -27.75 9.57
CA ARG A 349 1.17 -26.40 9.27
C ARG A 349 0.04 -25.47 8.84
N GLN A 350 -0.88 -25.93 7.98
CA GLN A 350 -1.99 -25.12 7.50
C GLN A 350 -3.03 -24.81 8.58
N ILE A 351 -3.14 -25.65 9.61
CA ILE A 351 -4.00 -25.42 10.79
C ILE A 351 -3.34 -24.44 11.78
N GLY A 352 -2.03 -24.24 11.68
CA GLY A 352 -1.25 -23.45 12.63
C GLY A 352 -0.65 -24.26 13.78
N ASP A 353 -0.78 -25.59 13.76
CA ASP A 353 -0.09 -26.47 14.71
C ASP A 353 1.35 -26.75 14.23
N TYR A 354 2.18 -25.73 14.37
CA TYR A 354 3.58 -25.76 13.98
C TYR A 354 4.40 -26.77 14.80
N SER A 355 3.96 -27.08 16.03
CA SER A 355 4.65 -27.99 16.93
C SER A 355 4.64 -29.43 16.39
N ASN A 356 3.45 -29.95 16.06
CA ASN A 356 3.30 -31.30 15.52
C ASN A 356 3.84 -31.41 14.09
N ALA A 357 3.72 -30.34 13.29
CA ALA A 357 4.35 -30.28 11.97
C ALA A 357 5.89 -30.42 12.06
N LEU A 358 6.55 -29.68 12.95
CA LEU A 358 8.01 -29.76 13.15
C LEU A 358 8.45 -31.13 13.66
N LEU A 359 7.72 -31.73 14.60
CA LEU A 359 8.03 -33.08 15.10
C LEU A 359 7.99 -34.12 13.98
N LEU A 360 6.97 -34.06 13.11
CA LEU A 360 6.88 -34.93 11.95
C LEU A 360 8.01 -34.67 10.95
N TYR A 361 8.33 -33.42 10.65
CA TYR A 361 9.45 -33.11 9.74
C TYR A 361 10.80 -33.57 10.29
N GLN A 362 11.03 -33.45 11.60
CA GLN A 362 12.25 -33.98 12.24
C GLN A 362 12.31 -35.51 12.18
N TYR A 363 11.19 -36.19 12.42
CA TYR A 363 11.10 -37.64 12.27
C TYR A 363 11.38 -38.09 10.83
N ILE A 364 10.81 -37.38 9.85
CA ILE A 364 11.07 -37.64 8.44
C ILE A 364 12.55 -37.43 8.10
N LEU A 365 13.19 -36.36 8.60
CA LEU A 365 14.63 -36.13 8.37
C LEU A 365 15.51 -37.22 9.01
N GLN A 366 15.18 -37.67 10.22
CA GLN A 366 15.92 -38.75 10.90
C GLN A 366 15.80 -40.08 10.17
N THR A 367 14.63 -40.41 9.64
CA THR A 367 14.43 -41.63 8.83
C THR A 367 15.19 -41.55 7.51
N TYR A 368 15.23 -40.39 6.84
CA TYR A 368 16.03 -40.19 5.62
C TYR A 368 17.55 -40.21 5.84
N GLN A 369 18.07 -39.81 7.01
CA GLN A 369 19.51 -39.86 7.31
C GLN A 369 20.09 -41.29 7.35
N ASN A 370 19.24 -42.31 7.46
CA ASN A 370 19.66 -43.70 7.63
C ASN A 370 19.76 -44.51 6.31
N GLU A 371 19.34 -43.97 5.16
CA GLU A 371 19.39 -44.66 3.85
C GLU A 371 20.22 -43.90 2.79
N ASN A 372 21.05 -44.63 2.02
CA ASN A 372 21.94 -44.07 0.99
C ASN A 372 21.28 -43.77 -0.37
N SER A 373 19.96 -43.93 -0.51
CA SER A 373 19.23 -43.70 -1.77
C SER A 373 18.33 -42.46 -1.68
N TRP A 374 18.92 -41.31 -2.03
CA TRP A 374 18.30 -39.99 -1.93
C TRP A 374 17.21 -39.77 -2.98
N ASN A 375 16.04 -39.30 -2.55
CA ASN A 375 15.14 -38.55 -3.43
C ASN A 375 15.29 -37.05 -3.09
N SER A 376 16.06 -36.34 -3.94
CA SER A 376 16.43 -34.93 -3.75
C SER A 376 15.22 -34.00 -3.54
N ASP A 377 14.10 -34.29 -4.20
CA ASP A 377 12.95 -33.40 -4.25
C ASP A 377 12.17 -33.38 -2.92
N ALA A 378 12.09 -34.53 -2.25
CA ALA A 378 11.41 -34.64 -0.95
C ALA A 378 12.17 -33.87 0.14
N LEU A 379 13.50 -33.98 0.16
CA LEU A 379 14.35 -33.29 1.13
C LEU A 379 14.28 -31.76 0.96
N ILE A 380 14.31 -31.27 -0.30
CA ILE A 380 14.13 -29.85 -0.61
C ILE A 380 12.79 -29.34 -0.07
N GLY A 381 11.70 -30.08 -0.30
CA GLY A 381 10.37 -29.72 0.20
C GLY A 381 10.30 -29.65 1.72
N ILE A 382 10.88 -30.62 2.43
CA ILE A 382 10.87 -30.66 3.89
C ILE A 382 11.67 -29.51 4.49
N CYS A 383 12.91 -29.28 4.05
CA CYS A 383 13.74 -28.19 4.55
C CYS A 383 13.10 -26.82 4.26
N ASN A 384 12.50 -26.65 3.07
CA ASN A 384 11.76 -25.43 2.75
C ASN A 384 10.55 -25.21 3.66
N ASN A 385 9.77 -26.26 3.95
CA ASN A 385 8.60 -26.16 4.82
C ASN A 385 8.99 -25.91 6.28
N MET A 386 10.08 -26.50 6.75
CA MET A 386 10.64 -26.19 8.07
C MET A 386 11.10 -24.74 8.16
N GLY A 387 11.80 -24.23 7.13
CA GLY A 387 12.16 -22.82 7.03
C GLY A 387 10.93 -21.91 7.11
N LEU A 388 9.85 -22.27 6.42
CA LEU A 388 8.59 -21.53 6.45
C LEU A 388 7.93 -21.56 7.84
N ILE A 389 7.95 -22.71 8.53
CA ILE A 389 7.41 -22.80 9.89
C ILE A 389 8.21 -21.91 10.85
N TYR A 390 9.55 -21.96 10.82
CA TYR A 390 10.37 -21.08 11.66
C TYR A 390 10.17 -19.61 11.32
N SER A 391 9.91 -19.27 10.05
CA SER A 391 9.50 -17.93 9.65
C SER A 391 8.20 -17.50 10.32
N LEU A 392 7.18 -18.36 10.33
CA LEU A 392 5.88 -18.09 10.94
C LEU A 392 5.96 -17.98 12.47
N LEU A 393 6.95 -18.63 13.08
CA LEU A 393 7.28 -18.53 14.51
C LEU A 393 8.18 -17.31 14.85
N ASN A 394 8.49 -16.45 13.88
CA ASN A 394 9.45 -15.33 14.00
C ASN A 394 10.88 -15.73 14.42
N ASP A 395 11.26 -17.01 14.28
CA ASP A 395 12.66 -17.45 14.42
C ASP A 395 13.37 -17.35 13.07
N HIS A 396 13.64 -16.11 12.65
CA HIS A 396 14.28 -15.82 11.36
C HIS A 396 15.66 -16.46 11.22
N SER A 397 16.36 -16.69 12.33
CA SER A 397 17.70 -17.30 12.35
C SER A 397 17.65 -18.76 11.89
N LYS A 398 16.73 -19.56 12.44
CA LYS A 398 16.52 -20.94 12.01
C LYS A 398 15.87 -21.01 10.64
N ALA A 399 14.97 -20.08 10.30
CA ALA A 399 14.39 -20.02 8.97
C ALA A 399 15.48 -19.89 7.89
N LEU A 400 16.41 -18.94 8.06
CA LEU A 400 17.55 -18.75 7.16
C LEU A 400 18.43 -19.99 7.07
N SER A 401 18.77 -20.64 8.19
CA SER A 401 19.64 -21.82 8.16
C SER A 401 19.02 -22.98 7.36
N PHE A 402 17.72 -23.22 7.49
CA PHE A 402 17.02 -24.23 6.68
C PHE A 402 16.93 -23.84 5.21
N TYR A 403 16.74 -22.57 4.89
CA TYR A 403 16.75 -22.12 3.50
C TYR A 403 18.15 -22.16 2.86
N GLU A 404 19.22 -21.87 3.60
CA GLU A 404 20.61 -22.02 3.14
C GLU A 404 20.95 -23.48 2.85
N ILE A 405 20.54 -24.41 3.72
CA ILE A 405 20.64 -25.85 3.48
C ILE A 405 19.90 -26.20 2.18
N THR A 406 18.68 -25.70 2.00
CA THR A 406 17.87 -25.95 0.80
C THR A 406 18.53 -25.38 -0.47
N LEU A 407 19.11 -24.18 -0.42
CA LEU A 407 19.85 -23.58 -1.53
C LEU A 407 21.10 -24.41 -1.89
N THR A 408 21.80 -24.94 -0.90
CA THR A 408 22.98 -25.79 -1.12
C THR A 408 22.59 -27.07 -1.84
N ILE A 409 21.55 -27.76 -1.36
CA ILE A 409 21.03 -28.99 -1.96
C ILE A 409 20.54 -28.74 -3.40
N THR A 410 19.74 -27.68 -3.61
CA THR A 410 19.22 -27.36 -4.94
C THR A 410 20.34 -27.00 -5.94
N LYS A 411 21.41 -26.35 -5.48
CA LYS A 411 22.56 -25.99 -6.33
C LYS A 411 23.41 -27.20 -6.74
N GLU A 412 23.51 -28.21 -5.87
CA GLU A 412 24.28 -29.43 -6.14
C GLU A 412 23.51 -30.45 -6.99
N LEU A 413 22.19 -30.58 -6.78
CA LEU A 413 21.40 -31.69 -7.32
C LEU A 413 20.46 -31.31 -8.48
N LEU A 414 20.12 -30.04 -8.65
CA LEU A 414 19.16 -29.60 -9.68
C LEU A 414 19.84 -28.79 -10.80
N PRO A 415 19.24 -28.72 -12.00
CA PRO A 415 19.69 -27.82 -13.04
C PRO A 415 19.73 -26.36 -12.55
N LEU A 416 20.70 -25.59 -13.03
CA LEU A 416 20.99 -24.22 -12.58
C LEU A 416 19.76 -23.29 -12.48
N ASN A 417 18.76 -23.47 -13.35
CA ASN A 417 17.55 -22.65 -13.39
C ASN A 417 16.30 -23.41 -12.89
N HIS A 418 16.42 -24.40 -12.01
CA HIS A 418 15.25 -25.17 -11.58
C HIS A 418 14.23 -24.29 -10.79
N PRO A 419 12.91 -24.41 -11.03
CA PRO A 419 11.89 -23.60 -10.35
C PRO A 419 11.92 -23.69 -8.82
N ALA A 420 12.30 -24.84 -8.26
CA ALA A 420 12.46 -25.01 -6.81
C ALA A 420 13.48 -24.02 -6.22
N THR A 421 14.60 -23.78 -6.91
CA THR A 421 15.62 -22.80 -6.47
C THR A 421 15.07 -21.37 -6.45
N SER A 422 14.21 -21.02 -7.42
CA SER A 422 13.51 -19.72 -7.44
C SER A 422 12.59 -19.54 -6.23
N ILE A 423 11.87 -20.59 -5.81
CA ILE A 423 10.99 -20.53 -4.63
C ILE A 423 11.80 -20.26 -3.37
N VAL A 424 12.93 -20.95 -3.19
CA VAL A 424 13.77 -20.76 -2.00
C VAL A 424 14.34 -19.34 -1.96
N HIS A 425 14.83 -18.80 -3.09
CA HIS A 425 15.26 -17.40 -3.16
C HIS A 425 14.14 -16.42 -2.82
N SER A 426 12.91 -16.66 -3.27
CA SER A 426 11.76 -15.84 -2.86
C SER A 426 11.53 -15.90 -1.35
N ASN A 427 11.62 -17.08 -0.73
CA ASN A 427 11.38 -17.24 0.70
C ASN A 427 12.48 -16.57 1.53
N VAL A 428 13.75 -16.70 1.12
CA VAL A 428 14.88 -16.00 1.75
C VAL A 428 14.69 -14.48 1.66
N SER A 429 14.21 -13.98 0.52
CA SER A 429 13.88 -12.55 0.39
C SER A 429 12.80 -12.13 1.39
N ASP A 430 11.75 -12.92 1.56
CA ASP A 430 10.69 -12.59 2.52
C ASP A 430 11.27 -12.49 3.94
N ILE A 431 12.18 -13.39 4.33
CA ILE A 431 12.88 -13.31 5.63
C ILE A 431 13.70 -12.02 5.76
N TYR A 432 14.54 -11.70 4.78
CA TYR A 432 15.33 -10.47 4.84
C TYR A 432 14.45 -9.21 4.83
N THR A 433 13.30 -9.25 4.16
CA THR A 433 12.29 -8.18 4.21
C THR A 433 11.76 -7.99 5.63
N HIS A 434 11.43 -9.09 6.33
CA HIS A 434 10.97 -9.04 7.72
C HIS A 434 12.05 -8.54 8.70
N ILE A 435 13.32 -8.89 8.46
CA ILE A 435 14.46 -8.40 9.26
C ILE A 435 14.75 -6.92 8.98
N GLY A 436 14.30 -6.37 7.85
CA GLY A 436 14.57 -5.00 7.41
C GLY A 436 15.83 -4.84 6.53
N ASP A 437 16.48 -5.93 6.12
CA ASP A 437 17.62 -5.90 5.18
C ASP A 437 17.10 -5.99 3.73
N TYR A 438 16.48 -4.89 3.26
CA TYR A 438 15.83 -4.83 1.95
C TYR A 438 16.81 -5.01 0.78
N SER A 439 18.10 -4.69 0.99
CA SER A 439 19.16 -4.84 -0.01
C SER A 439 19.45 -6.32 -0.31
N LYS A 440 19.61 -7.15 0.73
CA LYS A 440 19.77 -8.61 0.53
C LYS A 440 18.49 -9.25 0.01
N ALA A 441 17.33 -8.79 0.48
CA ALA A 441 16.04 -9.23 -0.05
C ALA A 441 15.95 -9.02 -1.58
N LEU A 442 16.33 -7.82 -2.04
CA LEU A 442 16.30 -7.47 -3.46
C LEU A 442 17.24 -8.34 -4.30
N LEU A 443 18.43 -8.63 -3.80
CA LEU A 443 19.39 -9.51 -4.48
C LEU A 443 18.81 -10.92 -4.70
N HIS A 444 18.16 -11.48 -3.69
CA HIS A 444 17.53 -12.80 -3.81
C HIS A 444 16.29 -12.78 -4.72
N LEU A 445 15.46 -11.73 -4.70
CA LEU A 445 14.37 -11.62 -5.69
C LEU A 445 14.88 -11.41 -7.11
N GLN A 446 16.00 -10.73 -7.32
CA GLN A 446 16.63 -10.64 -8.65
C GLN A 446 17.12 -12.00 -9.14
N GLN A 447 17.68 -12.84 -8.27
CA GLN A 447 18.02 -14.24 -8.60
C GLN A 447 16.77 -15.06 -8.93
N CYS A 448 15.71 -14.93 -8.12
CA CYS A 448 14.41 -15.55 -8.38
C CYS A 448 13.85 -15.14 -9.75
N LEU A 449 13.87 -13.83 -10.06
CA LEU A 449 13.42 -13.29 -11.33
C LEU A 449 14.25 -13.84 -12.50
N HIS A 450 15.58 -13.86 -12.37
CA HIS A 450 16.48 -14.38 -13.42
C HIS A 450 16.18 -15.85 -13.76
N ILE A 451 15.97 -16.67 -12.73
CA ILE A 451 15.62 -18.10 -12.90
C ILE A 451 14.26 -18.24 -13.59
N ARG A 452 13.24 -17.46 -13.17
CA ARG A 452 11.90 -17.51 -13.77
C ARG A 452 11.90 -17.00 -15.22
N GLN A 453 12.65 -15.95 -15.55
CA GLN A 453 12.79 -15.46 -16.92
C GLN A 453 13.40 -16.50 -17.88
N LYS A 454 14.28 -17.37 -17.37
CA LYS A 454 14.88 -18.45 -18.17
C LYS A 454 14.00 -19.70 -18.30
N THR A 455 13.02 -19.88 -17.41
CA THR A 455 12.20 -21.10 -17.35
C THR A 455 10.75 -20.91 -17.78
N LEU A 456 10.23 -19.69 -17.69
CA LEU A 456 8.83 -19.37 -17.92
C LEU A 456 8.71 -18.27 -18.99
N PRO A 457 7.61 -18.26 -19.76
CA PRO A 457 7.27 -17.13 -20.62
C PRO A 457 7.16 -15.82 -19.82
N ASN A 458 7.49 -14.70 -20.44
CA ASN A 458 7.50 -13.39 -19.78
C ASN A 458 6.12 -13.00 -19.20
N ASP A 459 5.03 -13.43 -19.85
CA ASP A 459 3.65 -13.13 -19.46
C ASP A 459 3.04 -14.19 -18.51
N HIS A 460 3.85 -15.12 -17.98
CA HIS A 460 3.34 -16.14 -17.05
C HIS A 460 2.88 -15.52 -15.72
N PRO A 461 1.71 -15.87 -15.14
CA PRO A 461 1.18 -15.24 -13.92
C PRO A 461 2.13 -15.25 -12.72
N SER A 462 2.98 -16.28 -12.60
CA SER A 462 4.00 -16.35 -11.55
C SER A 462 5.09 -15.27 -11.68
N MET A 463 5.26 -14.65 -12.86
CA MET A 463 6.14 -13.49 -13.05
C MET A 463 5.57 -12.25 -12.36
N ALA A 464 4.24 -12.06 -12.42
CA ALA A 464 3.57 -10.94 -11.75
C ALA A 464 3.83 -10.93 -10.25
N ILE A 465 3.78 -12.11 -9.60
CA ILE A 465 4.07 -12.24 -8.16
C ILE A 465 5.50 -11.77 -7.84
N VAL A 466 6.49 -12.12 -8.66
CA VAL A 466 7.87 -11.71 -8.43
C VAL A 466 8.06 -10.21 -8.68
N TYR A 467 7.43 -9.67 -9.73
CA TYR A 467 7.47 -8.24 -10.00
C TYR A 467 6.79 -7.41 -8.90
N ASP A 468 5.65 -7.87 -8.37
CA ASP A 468 4.98 -7.21 -7.26
C ASP A 468 5.84 -7.23 -5.99
N LYS A 469 6.48 -8.36 -5.66
CA LYS A 469 7.43 -8.42 -4.54
C LYS A 469 8.63 -7.48 -4.72
N ILE A 470 9.20 -7.41 -5.93
CA ILE A 470 10.30 -6.48 -6.25
C ILE A 470 9.81 -5.03 -6.11
N SER A 471 8.59 -4.74 -6.55
CA SER A 471 7.98 -3.41 -6.37
C SER A 471 7.85 -3.04 -4.90
N ILE A 472 7.35 -3.94 -4.06
CA ILE A 472 7.26 -3.74 -2.61
C ILE A 472 8.64 -3.43 -2.01
N LEU A 473 9.70 -4.13 -2.43
CA LEU A 473 11.06 -3.82 -1.97
C LEU A 473 11.56 -2.45 -2.43
N TYR A 474 11.36 -2.08 -3.70
CA TYR A 474 11.71 -0.73 -4.15
C TYR A 474 10.91 0.35 -3.44
N LYS A 475 9.64 0.09 -3.10
CA LYS A 475 8.80 0.97 -2.29
C LYS A 475 9.38 1.13 -0.88
N LEU A 476 9.77 0.04 -0.23
CA LEU A 476 10.40 0.05 1.10
C LEU A 476 11.78 0.74 1.11
N LEU A 477 12.51 0.67 -0.01
CA LEU A 477 13.76 1.40 -0.24
C LEU A 477 13.55 2.88 -0.63
N GLY A 478 12.30 3.36 -0.79
CA GLY A 478 12.00 4.74 -1.20
C GLY A 478 12.20 5.03 -2.70
N HIS A 479 12.52 4.04 -3.52
CA HIS A 479 12.69 4.19 -4.97
C HIS A 479 11.36 4.04 -5.71
N TYR A 480 10.45 4.99 -5.51
CA TYR A 480 9.07 4.93 -6.05
C TYR A 480 8.96 4.77 -7.57
N PRO A 481 9.79 5.39 -8.44
CA PRO A 481 9.71 5.16 -9.89
C PRO A 481 9.97 3.71 -10.29
N ASN A 482 10.92 3.06 -9.64
CA ASN A 482 11.20 1.64 -9.88
C ASN A 482 10.06 0.76 -9.35
N ALA A 483 9.53 1.08 -8.17
CA ALA A 483 8.37 0.38 -7.63
C ALA A 483 7.18 0.45 -8.61
N LEU A 484 6.85 1.64 -9.10
CA LEU A 484 5.81 1.86 -10.11
C LEU A 484 6.04 1.04 -11.38
N HIS A 485 7.25 1.06 -11.94
CA HIS A 485 7.59 0.28 -13.12
C HIS A 485 7.35 -1.23 -12.92
N PHE A 486 7.75 -1.78 -11.77
CA PHE A 486 7.57 -3.20 -11.49
C PHE A 486 6.12 -3.57 -11.15
N SER A 487 5.39 -2.73 -10.42
CA SER A 487 3.94 -2.94 -10.19
C SER A 487 3.14 -2.81 -11.48
N GLN A 488 3.50 -1.91 -12.40
CA GLN A 488 2.86 -1.81 -13.72
C GLN A 488 3.09 -3.08 -14.55
N LYS A 489 4.31 -3.64 -14.54
CA LYS A 489 4.56 -4.94 -15.19
C LYS A 489 3.74 -6.07 -14.58
N ALA A 490 3.65 -6.13 -13.24
CA ALA A 490 2.82 -7.12 -12.57
C ALA A 490 1.34 -6.96 -12.95
N MET A 491 0.85 -5.71 -13.00
CA MET A 491 -0.49 -5.35 -13.41
C MET A 491 -0.78 -5.76 -14.85
N GLU A 492 0.11 -5.46 -15.80
CA GLU A 492 -0.04 -5.82 -17.21
C GLU A 492 -0.17 -7.34 -17.39
N ILE A 493 0.63 -8.12 -16.65
CA ILE A 493 0.57 -9.59 -16.68
C ILE A 493 -0.75 -10.09 -16.08
N GLN A 494 -1.16 -9.54 -14.93
CA GLN A 494 -2.41 -9.97 -14.28
C GLN A 494 -3.67 -9.57 -15.06
N ILE A 495 -3.72 -8.37 -15.64
CA ILE A 495 -4.85 -7.92 -16.47
C ILE A 495 -5.02 -8.83 -17.69
N LYS A 496 -3.91 -9.33 -18.25
CA LYS A 496 -3.95 -10.29 -19.36
C LYS A 496 -4.38 -11.70 -18.95
N SER A 497 -4.14 -12.10 -17.70
CA SER A 497 -4.29 -13.50 -17.25
C SER A 497 -5.51 -13.76 -16.38
N LEU A 498 -6.13 -12.72 -15.84
CA LEU A 498 -7.23 -12.82 -14.88
C LEU A 498 -8.46 -12.02 -15.34
N PRO A 499 -9.69 -12.45 -14.99
CA PRO A 499 -10.89 -11.66 -15.20
C PRO A 499 -10.79 -10.28 -14.54
N HIS A 500 -11.47 -9.27 -15.09
CA HIS A 500 -11.38 -7.88 -14.61
C HIS A 500 -11.77 -7.68 -13.14
N ASP A 501 -12.62 -8.56 -12.59
CA ASP A 501 -13.05 -8.53 -11.18
C ASP A 501 -12.24 -9.49 -10.28
N HIS A 502 -11.05 -9.95 -10.70
CA HIS A 502 -10.27 -10.90 -9.88
C HIS A 502 -9.63 -10.22 -8.65
N PRO A 503 -9.68 -10.81 -7.44
CA PRO A 503 -9.13 -10.24 -6.21
C PRO A 503 -7.65 -9.83 -6.28
N ASP A 504 -6.83 -10.57 -7.03
CA ASP A 504 -5.40 -10.29 -7.19
C ASP A 504 -5.13 -8.95 -7.91
N LEU A 505 -5.98 -8.58 -8.87
CA LEU A 505 -5.87 -7.28 -9.55
C LEU A 505 -6.07 -6.12 -8.57
N ALA A 506 -7.00 -6.30 -7.63
CA ALA A 506 -7.27 -5.29 -6.63
C ALA A 506 -6.14 -5.16 -5.59
N VAL A 507 -5.36 -6.22 -5.34
CA VAL A 507 -4.11 -6.13 -4.56
C VAL A 507 -3.08 -5.26 -5.30
N ILE A 508 -2.88 -5.48 -6.60
CA ILE A 508 -1.96 -4.67 -7.38
C ILE A 508 -2.41 -3.21 -7.45
N TYR A 509 -3.71 -2.95 -7.66
CA TYR A 509 -4.22 -1.59 -7.65
C TYR A 509 -4.01 -0.89 -6.30
N ALA A 510 -4.21 -1.59 -5.18
CA ALA A 510 -3.92 -1.04 -3.86
C ALA A 510 -2.42 -0.74 -3.67
N ASN A 511 -1.53 -1.63 -4.14
CA ASN A 511 -0.08 -1.43 -4.08
C ASN A 511 0.35 -0.21 -4.92
N ILE A 512 -0.19 -0.07 -6.14
CA ILE A 512 0.07 1.10 -7.00
C ILE A 512 -0.45 2.39 -6.35
N GLY A 513 -1.66 2.34 -5.78
CA GLY A 513 -2.24 3.44 -5.02
C GLY A 513 -1.31 3.88 -3.87
N GLU A 514 -0.74 2.93 -3.13
CA GLU A 514 0.20 3.23 -2.04
C GLU A 514 1.52 3.82 -2.55
N ILE A 515 2.04 3.36 -3.69
CA ILE A 515 3.24 3.96 -4.29
C ILE A 515 2.97 5.40 -4.74
N TYR A 516 1.79 5.67 -5.30
CA TYR A 516 1.38 7.04 -5.64
C TYR A 516 1.16 7.91 -4.39
N GLU A 517 0.59 7.35 -3.31
CA GLU A 517 0.45 8.04 -2.03
C GLU A 517 1.81 8.45 -1.46
N LEU A 518 2.76 7.51 -1.42
CA LEU A 518 4.11 7.76 -0.90
C LEU A 518 4.91 8.72 -1.79
N SER A 519 4.69 8.69 -3.10
CA SER A 519 5.24 9.69 -4.03
C SER A 519 4.48 11.02 -4.04
N LYS A 520 3.48 11.18 -3.17
CA LYS A 520 2.64 12.39 -3.00
C LYS A 520 1.79 12.76 -4.22
N ASN A 521 1.59 11.83 -5.15
CA ASN A 521 0.62 12.01 -6.23
C ASN A 521 -0.76 11.51 -5.76
N TYR A 522 -1.42 12.31 -4.92
CA TYR A 522 -2.68 11.93 -4.28
C TYR A 522 -3.84 11.71 -5.25
N THR A 523 -3.81 12.37 -6.41
CA THR A 523 -4.85 12.22 -7.44
C THR A 523 -4.84 10.83 -8.08
N GLU A 524 -3.66 10.36 -8.49
CA GLU A 524 -3.47 9.00 -9.01
C GLU A 524 -3.66 7.96 -7.90
N ALA A 525 -3.19 8.23 -6.68
CA ALA A 525 -3.40 7.33 -5.54
C ALA A 525 -4.90 7.05 -5.33
N LEU A 526 -5.73 8.11 -5.31
CA LEU A 526 -7.17 8.00 -5.17
C LEU A 526 -7.81 7.18 -6.30
N LEU A 527 -7.39 7.41 -7.56
CA LEU A 527 -7.90 6.67 -8.72
C LEU A 527 -7.64 5.16 -8.59
N PHE A 528 -6.42 4.78 -8.21
CA PHE A 528 -6.06 3.36 -8.06
C PHE A 528 -6.71 2.71 -6.84
N TYR A 529 -6.85 3.43 -5.72
CA TYR A 529 -7.62 2.95 -4.58
C TYR A 529 -9.11 2.74 -4.93
N GLN A 530 -9.72 3.62 -5.71
CA GLN A 530 -11.09 3.45 -6.19
C GLN A 530 -11.25 2.21 -7.08
N LYS A 531 -10.27 1.92 -7.95
CA LYS A 531 -10.27 0.68 -8.76
C LYS A 531 -10.18 -0.58 -7.89
N SER A 532 -9.34 -0.56 -6.86
CA SER A 532 -9.23 -1.66 -5.89
C SER A 532 -10.55 -1.87 -5.14
N LEU A 533 -11.15 -0.77 -4.67
CA LEU A 533 -12.41 -0.76 -3.93
C LEU A 533 -13.57 -1.31 -4.76
N HIS A 534 -13.69 -0.93 -6.04
CA HIS A 534 -14.74 -1.43 -6.94
C HIS A 534 -14.75 -2.95 -7.09
N ILE A 535 -13.57 -3.58 -7.09
CA ILE A 535 -13.44 -5.04 -7.18
C ILE A 535 -13.75 -5.68 -5.82
N ASP A 536 -13.17 -5.15 -4.74
CA ASP A 536 -13.29 -5.75 -3.41
C ASP A 536 -14.71 -5.68 -2.83
N GLU A 537 -15.46 -4.63 -3.15
CA GLU A 537 -16.86 -4.49 -2.73
C GLU A 537 -17.78 -5.58 -3.31
N LYS A 538 -17.45 -6.12 -4.49
CA LYS A 538 -18.23 -7.20 -5.12
C LYS A 538 -18.02 -8.57 -4.47
N ILE A 539 -16.96 -8.77 -3.68
CA ILE A 539 -16.47 -10.09 -3.23
C ILE A 539 -16.47 -10.21 -1.68
N ILE A 540 -17.31 -9.43 -1.01
CA ILE A 540 -17.52 -9.51 0.45
C ILE A 540 -18.15 -10.89 0.76
N PRO A 541 -17.56 -11.73 1.65
CA PRO A 541 -16.77 -11.38 2.83
C PRO A 541 -15.28 -11.82 2.81
N ARG A 542 -14.75 -12.32 1.69
CA ARG A 542 -13.44 -13.01 1.68
C ARG A 542 -12.22 -12.10 1.92
N HIS A 543 -12.37 -10.77 1.80
CA HIS A 543 -11.25 -9.82 1.80
C HIS A 543 -11.47 -8.57 2.68
N ILE A 544 -12.19 -8.70 3.80
CA ILE A 544 -12.54 -7.58 4.70
C ILE A 544 -11.31 -6.75 5.11
N ALA A 545 -10.20 -7.40 5.48
CA ALA A 545 -8.98 -6.73 5.94
C ALA A 545 -8.40 -5.77 4.89
N ARG A 546 -8.38 -6.19 3.62
CA ARG A 546 -7.84 -5.40 2.52
C ARG A 546 -8.77 -4.24 2.19
N LEU A 547 -10.06 -4.52 2.08
CA LEU A 547 -11.07 -3.51 1.81
C LEU A 547 -11.04 -2.41 2.88
N SER A 548 -11.06 -2.77 4.17
CA SER A 548 -10.92 -1.78 5.26
C SER A 548 -9.62 -0.98 5.19
N GLY A 549 -8.53 -1.62 4.75
CA GLY A 549 -7.24 -0.96 4.51
C GLY A 549 -7.34 0.11 3.43
N VAL A 550 -8.00 -0.20 2.30
CA VAL A 550 -8.24 0.76 1.21
C VAL A 550 -9.14 1.91 1.66
N TYR A 551 -10.23 1.63 2.38
CA TYR A 551 -11.08 2.67 3.00
C TYR A 551 -10.26 3.61 3.90
N ASN A 552 -9.40 3.06 4.75
CA ASN A 552 -8.50 3.87 5.60
C ASN A 552 -7.52 4.71 4.77
N ARG A 553 -6.91 4.16 3.72
CA ARG A 553 -5.99 4.93 2.86
C ARG A 553 -6.69 6.08 2.14
N ILE A 554 -7.89 5.84 1.62
CA ILE A 554 -8.73 6.90 1.02
C ILE A 554 -9.06 7.97 2.07
N GLY A 555 -9.43 7.57 3.30
CA GLY A 555 -9.64 8.49 4.41
C GLY A 555 -8.42 9.34 4.72
N CYS A 556 -7.21 8.76 4.70
CA CYS A 556 -5.96 9.49 4.87
C CYS A 556 -5.76 10.55 3.78
N LEU A 557 -6.04 10.23 2.51
CA LEU A 557 -5.92 11.18 1.40
C LEU A 557 -6.87 12.38 1.56
N TYR A 558 -8.12 12.15 1.97
CA TYR A 558 -9.06 13.24 2.24
C TYR A 558 -8.64 14.08 3.46
N ASN A 559 -8.07 13.46 4.50
CA ASN A 559 -7.51 14.17 5.65
C ASN A 559 -6.35 15.10 5.24
N LEU A 560 -5.44 14.63 4.37
CA LEU A 560 -4.35 15.46 3.83
C LEU A 560 -4.88 16.67 3.04
N ASN A 561 -6.00 16.51 2.35
CA ASN A 561 -6.70 17.59 1.65
C ASN A 561 -7.58 18.47 2.58
N ARG A 562 -7.51 18.27 3.91
CA ARG A 562 -8.35 18.92 4.93
C ARG A 562 -9.86 18.72 4.77
N ASP A 563 -10.29 17.75 3.97
CA ASP A 563 -11.69 17.31 3.91
C ASP A 563 -11.95 16.27 5.01
N TYR A 564 -12.06 16.78 6.23
CA TYR A 564 -12.20 15.93 7.40
C TYR A 564 -13.51 15.15 7.47
N LEU A 565 -14.60 15.71 6.94
CA LEU A 565 -15.91 15.06 6.98
C LEU A 565 -15.93 13.82 6.09
N THR A 566 -15.42 13.94 4.87
CA THR A 566 -15.29 12.80 3.96
C THR A 566 -14.31 11.77 4.53
N ALA A 567 -13.19 12.20 5.10
CA ALA A 567 -12.23 11.30 5.74
C ALA A 567 -12.85 10.49 6.90
N LEU A 568 -13.61 11.15 7.78
CA LEU A 568 -14.34 10.48 8.87
C LEU A 568 -15.39 9.49 8.34
N SER A 569 -16.06 9.79 7.23
CA SER A 569 -17.00 8.86 6.59
C SER A 569 -16.31 7.55 6.18
N PHE A 570 -15.17 7.62 5.48
CA PHE A 570 -14.41 6.45 5.06
C PHE A 570 -13.87 5.65 6.26
N TYR A 571 -13.36 6.31 7.31
CA TYR A 571 -12.89 5.62 8.52
C TYR A 571 -14.04 4.93 9.27
N ASN A 572 -15.21 5.55 9.37
CA ASN A 572 -16.37 4.94 10.02
C ASN A 572 -16.87 3.72 9.23
N GLN A 573 -16.85 3.77 7.90
CA GLN A 573 -17.16 2.62 7.06
C GLN A 573 -16.17 1.46 7.29
N ALA A 574 -14.87 1.73 7.30
CA ALA A 574 -13.86 0.73 7.63
C ALA A 574 -14.10 0.10 9.02
N LEU A 575 -14.40 0.94 10.02
CA LEU A 575 -14.65 0.49 11.39
C LEU A 575 -15.90 -0.39 11.49
N GLU A 576 -17.01 0.05 10.88
CA GLU A 576 -18.28 -0.69 10.89
C GLU A 576 -18.12 -2.07 10.25
N MET A 577 -17.37 -2.15 9.14
CA MET A 577 -17.06 -3.41 8.47
C MET A 577 -16.23 -4.36 9.35
N LEU A 578 -15.17 -3.84 9.99
CA LEU A 578 -14.30 -4.64 10.84
C LEU A 578 -15.03 -5.14 12.09
N GLN A 579 -15.85 -4.29 12.71
CA GLN A 579 -16.62 -4.63 13.91
C GLN A 579 -17.77 -5.62 13.67
N LYS A 580 -18.40 -5.58 12.49
CA LYS A 580 -19.45 -6.53 12.12
C LYS A 580 -18.92 -7.92 11.75
N SER A 581 -17.61 -8.05 11.50
CA SER A 581 -17.02 -9.33 11.15
C SER A 581 -16.91 -10.24 12.38
N SER A 582 -17.26 -11.52 12.23
CA SER A 582 -17.20 -12.53 13.30
C SER A 582 -15.79 -13.05 13.57
N CYS A 583 -14.75 -12.34 13.13
CA CYS A 583 -13.36 -12.77 13.19
C CYS A 583 -12.58 -11.94 14.22
N ASP A 584 -12.06 -12.60 15.26
CA ASP A 584 -11.31 -11.97 16.36
C ASP A 584 -9.92 -11.41 15.95
N GLY A 585 -9.55 -11.50 14.68
CA GLY A 585 -8.21 -11.17 14.17
C GLY A 585 -7.97 -9.72 13.74
N PHE A 586 -8.95 -8.82 13.88
CA PHE A 586 -8.87 -7.46 13.32
C PHE A 586 -8.53 -6.34 14.31
N ALA A 587 -8.10 -6.69 15.53
CA ALA A 587 -7.78 -5.70 16.57
C ALA A 587 -6.76 -4.64 16.10
N SER A 588 -5.74 -5.04 15.35
CA SER A 588 -4.72 -4.12 14.82
C SER A 588 -5.32 -3.11 13.84
N GLN A 589 -6.14 -3.56 12.90
CA GLN A 589 -6.78 -2.70 11.88
C GLN A 589 -7.78 -1.74 12.53
N ILE A 590 -8.56 -2.21 13.50
CA ILE A 590 -9.49 -1.38 14.27
C ILE A 590 -8.71 -0.28 15.03
N ALA A 591 -7.62 -0.65 15.71
CA ALA A 591 -6.79 0.31 16.43
C ALA A 591 -6.17 1.37 15.52
N SER A 592 -5.63 0.98 14.36
CA SER A 592 -5.14 1.94 13.35
C SER A 592 -6.23 2.88 12.86
N THR A 593 -7.46 2.38 12.65
CA THR A 593 -8.60 3.20 12.22
C THR A 593 -8.98 4.23 13.29
N TYR A 594 -9.06 3.81 14.56
CA TYR A 594 -9.30 4.73 15.67
C TYR A 594 -8.20 5.78 15.81
N TYR A 595 -6.94 5.39 15.63
CA TYR A 595 -5.82 6.34 15.65
C TYR A 595 -5.93 7.38 14.52
N ASN A 596 -6.30 6.97 13.31
CA ASN A 596 -6.51 7.89 12.19
C ASN A 596 -7.65 8.87 12.46
N ILE A 597 -8.75 8.41 13.09
CA ILE A 597 -9.84 9.27 13.55
C ILE A 597 -9.31 10.26 14.62
N ALA A 598 -8.50 9.80 15.56
CA ALA A 598 -7.88 10.66 16.57
C ALA A 598 -7.00 11.76 15.95
N GLN A 599 -6.26 11.46 14.87
CA GLN A 599 -5.46 12.46 14.14
C GLN A 599 -6.33 13.54 13.49
N ILE A 600 -7.52 13.20 12.97
CA ILE A 600 -8.46 14.21 12.47
C ILE A 600 -8.88 15.15 13.59
N TYR A 601 -9.34 14.63 14.74
CA TYR A 601 -9.76 15.46 15.85
C TYR A 601 -8.61 16.30 16.43
N LYS A 602 -7.38 15.77 16.44
CA LYS A 602 -6.17 16.55 16.75
C LYS A 602 -6.02 17.72 15.78
N SER A 603 -6.16 17.50 14.48
CA SER A 603 -6.05 18.57 13.47
C SER A 603 -7.17 19.62 13.57
N MET A 604 -8.32 19.26 14.14
CA MET A 604 -9.40 20.19 14.50
C MET A 604 -9.19 20.90 15.84
N ASN A 605 -8.08 20.66 16.54
CA ASN A 605 -7.82 21.08 17.93
C ASN A 605 -8.82 20.55 18.98
N ASP A 606 -9.58 19.49 18.67
CA ASP A 606 -10.41 18.77 19.66
C ASP A 606 -9.59 17.63 20.29
N TYR A 607 -8.70 18.01 21.21
CA TYR A 607 -7.85 17.07 21.94
C TYR A 607 -8.65 16.10 22.80
N SER A 608 -9.84 16.49 23.28
CA SER A 608 -10.67 15.66 24.17
C SER A 608 -11.20 14.43 23.43
N THR A 609 -11.75 14.64 22.23
CA THR A 609 -12.24 13.56 21.37
C THR A 609 -11.08 12.75 20.79
N ALA A 610 -9.97 13.40 20.41
CA ALA A 610 -8.78 12.71 19.95
C ALA A 610 -8.24 11.72 21.00
N LEU A 611 -8.12 12.14 22.26
CA LEU A 611 -7.66 11.29 23.36
C LEU A 611 -8.63 10.13 23.60
N SER A 612 -9.94 10.37 23.51
CA SER A 612 -10.95 9.29 23.63
C SER A 612 -10.74 8.19 22.59
N PHE A 613 -10.48 8.55 21.33
CA PHE A 613 -10.24 7.58 20.27
C PHE A 613 -8.87 6.88 20.40
N CYS A 614 -7.82 7.58 20.84
CA CYS A 614 -6.54 6.95 21.16
C CYS A 614 -6.68 5.91 22.29
N HIS A 615 -7.45 6.20 23.34
CA HIS A 615 -7.73 5.23 24.40
C HIS A 615 -8.50 4.02 23.87
N LYS A 616 -9.50 4.21 22.99
CA LYS A 616 -10.18 3.09 22.31
C LYS A 616 -9.21 2.24 21.48
N ALA A 617 -8.25 2.86 20.81
CA ALA A 617 -7.23 2.15 20.05
C ALA A 617 -6.34 1.27 20.95
N ILE A 618 -5.85 1.81 22.07
CA ILE A 618 -5.05 1.07 23.05
C ILE A 618 -5.86 -0.09 23.64
N ASP A 619 -7.08 0.19 24.12
CA ASP A 619 -8.01 -0.80 24.68
C ASP A 619 -8.27 -1.98 23.74
N THR A 620 -8.38 -1.70 22.44
CA THR A 620 -8.64 -2.72 21.41
C THR A 620 -7.45 -3.68 21.27
N VAL A 621 -6.22 -3.16 21.31
CA VAL A 621 -5.00 -3.98 21.20
C VAL A 621 -4.74 -4.75 22.50
N GLU A 622 -4.99 -4.14 23.67
CA GLU A 622 -4.80 -4.79 24.97
C GLU A 622 -5.76 -5.95 25.21
N LYS A 623 -7.01 -5.84 24.73
CA LYS A 623 -8.05 -6.87 24.88
C LYS A 623 -7.99 -7.96 23.80
N ALA A 624 -7.05 -7.87 22.85
CA ALA A 624 -6.91 -8.85 21.78
C ALA A 624 -6.45 -10.22 22.32
N THR A 625 -6.96 -11.31 21.72
CA THR A 625 -6.57 -12.69 22.07
C THR A 625 -5.07 -12.94 21.87
N HIS A 626 -4.48 -12.31 20.85
CA HIS A 626 -3.05 -12.25 20.62
C HIS A 626 -2.60 -10.79 20.60
N ILE A 627 -1.92 -10.37 21.66
CA ILE A 627 -1.45 -8.99 21.81
C ILE A 627 -0.29 -8.73 20.84
N ASN A 628 -0.48 -7.79 19.94
CA ASN A 628 0.60 -7.25 19.11
C ASN A 628 1.35 -6.16 19.90
N TYR A 629 2.43 -6.54 20.59
CA TYR A 629 3.22 -5.63 21.42
C TYR A 629 3.85 -4.48 20.62
N GLN A 630 4.14 -4.67 19.34
CA GLN A 630 4.71 -3.61 18.50
C GLN A 630 3.66 -2.53 18.26
N GLN A 631 2.45 -2.94 17.87
CA GLN A 631 1.34 -2.02 17.69
C GLN A 631 0.97 -1.34 19.01
N LEU A 632 0.98 -2.06 20.12
CA LEU A 632 0.68 -1.51 21.44
C LEU A 632 1.68 -0.40 21.83
N ALA A 633 2.97 -0.62 21.63
CA ALA A 633 4.00 0.39 21.89
C ALA A 633 3.84 1.63 20.99
N ILE A 634 3.50 1.44 19.71
CA ILE A 634 3.19 2.54 18.78
C ILE A 634 1.98 3.33 19.31
N MET A 635 0.90 2.67 19.71
CA MET A 635 -0.31 3.35 20.22
C MET A 635 0.00 4.15 21.50
N TYR A 636 0.80 3.62 22.42
CA TYR A 636 1.25 4.37 23.60
C TYR A 636 2.10 5.59 23.23
N GLY A 637 3.08 5.46 22.33
CA GLY A 637 3.90 6.58 21.86
C GLY A 637 3.06 7.66 21.17
N CYS A 638 2.16 7.26 20.28
CA CYS A 638 1.19 8.13 19.61
C CYS A 638 0.30 8.89 20.60
N ASN A 639 -0.17 8.23 21.66
CA ASN A 639 -0.94 8.87 22.73
C ASN A 639 -0.08 9.85 23.54
N GLY A 640 1.19 9.52 23.78
CA GLY A 640 2.16 10.42 24.40
C GLY A 640 2.35 11.72 23.63
N PHE A 641 2.51 11.65 22.30
CA PHE A 641 2.57 12.84 21.46
C PHE A 641 1.26 13.66 21.48
N LEU A 642 0.12 13.00 21.61
CA LEU A 642 -1.17 13.68 21.69
C LEU A 642 -1.34 14.41 23.03
N TYR A 643 -0.99 13.78 24.15
CA TYR A 643 -0.95 14.43 25.47
C TYR A 643 0.03 15.60 25.51
N GLN A 644 1.21 15.45 24.89
CA GLN A 644 2.17 16.54 24.76
C GLN A 644 1.58 17.71 23.98
N SER A 645 0.87 17.44 22.88
CA SER A 645 0.18 18.48 22.08
C SER A 645 -0.95 19.15 22.87
N ALA A 646 -1.61 18.41 23.78
CA ALA A 646 -2.67 18.91 24.64
C ALA A 646 -2.16 19.67 25.88
N GLY A 647 -0.84 19.68 26.13
CA GLY A 647 -0.20 20.34 27.27
C GLY A 647 -0.12 19.52 28.56
N ASP A 648 -0.56 18.25 28.55
CA ASP A 648 -0.45 17.35 29.73
C ASP A 648 0.87 16.56 29.67
N HIS A 649 1.94 17.21 30.11
CA HIS A 649 3.30 16.66 30.06
C HIS A 649 3.48 15.40 30.94
N SER A 650 2.74 15.29 32.05
CA SER A 650 2.83 14.16 32.98
C SER A 650 2.18 12.90 32.39
N ALA A 651 1.00 13.04 31.78
CA ALA A 651 0.37 11.94 31.06
C ALA A 651 1.19 11.53 29.82
N ALA A 652 1.80 12.49 29.12
CA ALA A 652 2.70 12.24 28.00
C ALA A 652 3.92 11.39 28.42
N GLU A 653 4.60 11.79 29.48
CA GLU A 653 5.74 11.04 30.05
C GLU A 653 5.36 9.60 30.40
N THR A 654 4.22 9.42 31.08
CA THR A 654 3.71 8.10 31.45
C THR A 654 3.46 7.22 30.23
N CYS A 655 2.91 7.77 29.15
CA CYS A 655 2.66 7.04 27.91
C CYS A 655 3.97 6.64 27.21
N PHE A 656 4.95 7.55 27.12
CA PHE A 656 6.26 7.23 26.56
C PHE A 656 7.01 6.19 27.40
N GLN A 657 6.87 6.21 28.72
CA GLN A 657 7.46 5.21 29.61
C GLN A 657 6.86 3.82 29.37
N LYS A 658 5.54 3.70 29.26
CA LYS A 658 4.89 2.43 28.89
C LYS A 658 5.35 1.93 27.51
N ALA A 659 5.46 2.83 26.53
CA ALA A 659 5.96 2.47 25.21
C ALA A 659 7.42 1.95 25.27
N LEU A 660 8.27 2.61 26.07
CA LEU A 660 9.67 2.23 26.28
C LEU A 660 9.78 0.86 26.94
N GLU A 661 9.02 0.60 28.01
CA GLU A 661 9.02 -0.69 28.73
C GLU A 661 8.62 -1.86 27.81
N ILE A 662 7.61 -1.67 26.96
CA ILE A 662 7.23 -2.67 25.96
C ILE A 662 8.37 -2.86 24.96
N CYS A 663 9.01 -1.77 24.54
CA CYS A 663 10.10 -1.83 23.57
C CYS A 663 11.31 -2.61 24.08
N GLU A 664 11.77 -2.30 25.30
CA GLU A 664 12.92 -2.96 25.92
C GLU A 664 12.65 -4.43 26.25
N ARG A 665 11.41 -4.80 26.53
CA ARG A 665 11.04 -6.17 26.90
C ARG A 665 10.90 -7.11 25.71
N PHE A 666 10.40 -6.62 24.57
CA PHE A 666 10.00 -7.48 23.45
C PHE A 666 10.81 -7.28 22.16
N PHE A 667 11.57 -6.18 22.02
CA PHE A 667 12.32 -5.89 20.80
C PHE A 667 13.82 -5.73 21.09
N SER A 668 14.66 -6.01 20.09
CA SER A 668 16.10 -5.78 20.17
C SER A 668 16.42 -4.28 20.15
N SER A 669 17.60 -3.92 20.66
CA SER A 669 18.09 -2.57 20.92
C SER A 669 18.35 -1.69 19.69
N HIS A 670 17.71 -1.94 18.54
CA HIS A 670 17.96 -1.25 17.26
C HIS A 670 16.67 -0.86 16.53
N SER A 671 15.59 -0.55 17.25
CA SER A 671 14.32 -0.18 16.63
C SER A 671 14.21 1.34 16.43
N ILE A 672 13.74 1.77 15.25
CA ILE A 672 13.35 3.16 14.94
C ILE A 672 12.30 3.68 15.94
N LEU A 673 11.48 2.77 16.48
CA LEU A 673 10.48 3.06 17.48
C LEU A 673 11.09 3.63 18.77
N LEU A 674 12.23 3.09 19.24
CA LEU A 674 12.98 3.64 20.36
C LEU A 674 13.44 5.07 20.09
N GLY A 675 13.96 5.34 18.88
CA GLY A 675 14.34 6.68 18.46
C GLY A 675 13.19 7.69 18.55
N GLY A 676 12.01 7.31 18.07
CA GLY A 676 10.80 8.13 18.17
C GLY A 676 10.31 8.35 19.61
N ILE A 677 10.41 7.33 20.47
CA ILE A 677 10.04 7.45 21.89
C ILE A 677 10.98 8.42 22.62
N TYR A 678 12.29 8.33 22.39
CA TYR A 678 13.27 9.26 22.96
C TYR A 678 13.10 10.69 22.46
N TYR A 679 12.72 10.88 21.20
CA TYR A 679 12.31 12.19 20.69
C TYR A 679 11.08 12.72 21.46
N GLY A 680 10.09 11.88 21.72
CA GLY A 680 8.93 12.22 22.56
C GLY A 680 9.32 12.70 23.96
N PHE A 681 10.21 11.98 24.64
CA PHE A 681 10.77 12.41 25.93
C PHE A 681 11.49 13.76 25.83
N SER A 682 12.26 14.00 24.76
CA SER A 682 12.92 15.28 24.54
C SER A 682 11.92 16.43 24.51
N LEU A 683 10.83 16.31 23.76
CA LEU A 683 9.77 17.33 23.69
C LEU A 683 9.14 17.59 25.06
N VAL A 684 8.86 16.53 25.81
CA VAL A 684 8.26 16.59 27.15
C VAL A 684 9.18 17.31 28.15
N TYR A 685 10.47 16.97 28.18
CA TYR A 685 11.42 17.64 29.09
C TYR A 685 11.75 19.07 28.65
N ALA A 686 11.72 19.36 27.33
CA ALA A 686 11.89 20.71 26.81
C ALA A 686 10.74 21.62 27.26
N SER A 687 9.48 21.16 27.18
CA SER A 687 8.33 21.92 27.64
C SER A 687 8.28 22.09 29.17
N MET A 688 8.87 21.15 29.93
CA MET A 688 9.08 21.29 31.38
C MET A 688 10.27 22.18 31.77
N GLY A 689 11.02 22.72 30.79
CA GLY A 689 12.17 23.60 31.04
C GLY A 689 13.48 22.87 31.41
N SER A 690 13.51 21.54 31.34
CA SER A 690 14.70 20.72 31.62
C SER A 690 15.54 20.49 30.35
N TYR A 691 16.11 21.57 29.81
CA TYR A 691 16.71 21.59 28.46
C TYR A 691 17.93 20.67 28.27
N THR A 692 18.76 20.48 29.29
CA THR A 692 19.93 19.58 29.23
C THR A 692 19.52 18.10 29.14
N THR A 693 18.51 17.72 29.92
CA THR A 693 17.90 16.39 29.87
C THR A 693 17.19 16.15 28.53
N ALA A 694 16.45 17.15 28.04
CA ALA A 694 15.81 17.10 26.73
C ALA A 694 16.83 16.89 25.60
N LEU A 695 17.98 17.58 25.65
CA LEU A 695 19.06 17.44 24.68
C LEU A 695 19.68 16.04 24.72
N SER A 696 19.92 15.50 25.92
CA SER A 696 20.44 14.14 26.09
C SER A 696 19.51 13.08 25.49
N TYR A 697 18.20 13.19 25.72
CA TYR A 697 17.22 12.27 25.15
C TYR A 697 17.15 12.38 23.62
N ASN A 698 17.20 13.60 23.07
CA ASN A 698 17.17 13.79 21.62
C ASN A 698 18.41 13.20 20.94
N GLN A 699 19.59 13.38 21.54
CA GLN A 699 20.84 12.79 21.05
C GLN A 699 20.80 11.27 21.08
N LYS A 700 20.32 10.67 22.18
CA LYS A 700 20.08 9.21 22.24
C LYS A 700 19.13 8.75 21.14
N GLY A 701 18.06 9.49 20.89
CA GLY A 701 17.12 9.20 19.81
C GLY A 701 17.79 9.20 18.44
N LEU A 702 18.65 10.19 18.16
CA LEU A 702 19.39 10.32 16.89
C LEU A 702 20.33 9.14 16.63
N GLU A 703 20.95 8.55 17.67
CA GLU A 703 21.83 7.39 17.51
C GLU A 703 21.13 6.20 16.83
N PHE A 704 19.84 5.98 17.12
CA PHE A 704 19.04 4.91 16.49
C PHE A 704 18.77 5.19 15.00
N PHE A 705 18.63 6.45 14.60
CA PHE A 705 18.39 6.83 13.21
C PHE A 705 19.68 6.84 12.38
N GLN A 706 20.82 7.23 12.97
CA GLN A 706 22.11 7.22 12.29
C GLN A 706 22.60 5.81 11.93
N GLN A 707 22.24 4.81 12.73
CA GLN A 707 22.62 3.41 12.49
C GLN A 707 21.74 2.73 11.42
N SER A 708 20.56 3.26 11.11
CA SER A 708 19.56 2.59 10.27
C SER A 708 19.55 2.99 8.79
N LEU A 709 20.43 3.90 8.34
CA LEU A 709 20.63 4.27 6.92
C LEU A 709 19.34 4.68 6.15
N LEU A 710 18.30 5.15 6.85
CA LEU A 710 16.98 5.44 6.26
C LEU A 710 16.60 6.93 6.41
N ASP A 711 16.03 7.49 5.35
CA ASP A 711 15.45 8.84 5.34
C ASP A 711 14.14 8.86 6.14
N SER A 712 14.21 9.19 7.43
CA SER A 712 13.04 9.36 8.30
C SER A 712 12.52 10.80 8.28
N PRO A 713 11.20 11.04 8.15
CA PRO A 713 10.63 12.39 8.18
C PRO A 713 10.78 13.08 9.54
N ILE A 714 11.06 12.32 10.61
CA ILE A 714 11.28 12.86 11.96
C ILE A 714 12.71 13.41 12.11
N LEU A 715 13.66 12.94 11.30
CA LEU A 715 15.08 13.27 11.45
C LEU A 715 15.39 14.78 11.34
N PRO A 716 14.84 15.54 10.35
CA PRO A 716 14.99 16.99 10.32
C PRO A 716 14.44 17.68 11.57
N LEU A 717 13.30 17.20 12.10
CA LEU A 717 12.66 17.75 13.29
C LEU A 717 13.50 17.52 14.55
N MET A 718 14.18 16.37 14.66
CA MET A 718 15.11 16.09 15.76
C MET A 718 16.32 17.03 15.73
N TYR A 719 16.90 17.27 14.55
CA TYR A 719 18.00 18.23 14.41
C TYR A 719 17.54 19.67 14.67
N ASN A 720 16.32 20.03 14.27
CA ASN A 720 15.73 21.32 14.63
C ASN A 720 15.56 21.45 16.15
N GLN A 721 15.04 20.42 16.82
CA GLN A 721 14.91 20.39 18.28
C GLN A 721 16.27 20.55 18.98
N ASN A 722 17.33 19.90 18.48
CA ASN A 722 18.69 20.15 18.98
C ASN A 722 19.09 21.61 18.78
N GLY A 723 18.81 22.18 17.61
CA GLY A 723 19.09 23.59 17.32
C GLY A 723 18.44 24.53 18.33
N GLU A 724 17.16 24.30 18.64
CA GLU A 724 16.39 25.08 19.62
C GLU A 724 16.98 24.93 21.03
N LEU A 725 17.26 23.70 21.44
CA LEU A 725 17.84 23.40 22.75
C LEU A 725 19.24 24.00 22.93
N TYR A 726 20.10 23.93 21.91
CA TYR A 726 21.42 24.57 21.93
C TYR A 726 21.31 26.09 22.00
N GLY A 727 20.39 26.69 21.24
CA GLY A 727 20.15 28.14 21.27
C GLY A 727 19.69 28.62 22.66
N ILE A 728 18.81 27.88 23.32
CA ILE A 728 18.36 28.18 24.70
C ILE A 728 19.52 28.05 25.70
N LEU A 729 20.39 27.07 25.50
CA LEU A 729 21.59 26.85 26.34
C LEU A 729 22.74 27.83 26.03
N GLY A 730 22.58 28.72 25.03
CA GLY A 730 23.58 29.73 24.64
C GLY A 730 24.69 29.22 23.72
N ASP A 731 24.56 28.03 23.16
CA ASP A 731 25.53 27.45 22.22
C ASP A 731 25.08 27.67 20.77
N GLU A 732 25.22 28.91 20.30
CA GLU A 732 24.75 29.34 18.97
C GLU A 732 25.52 28.63 17.82
N SER A 733 26.74 28.12 18.07
CA SER A 733 27.53 27.37 17.08
C SER A 733 26.91 25.99 16.80
N ASN A 734 26.60 25.24 17.85
CA ASN A 734 25.93 23.94 17.71
C ASN A 734 24.46 24.08 17.31
N ALA A 735 23.81 25.20 17.66
CA ALA A 735 22.49 25.51 17.16
C ALA A 735 22.50 25.66 15.62
N LEU A 736 23.42 26.48 15.11
CA LEU A 736 23.57 26.72 13.68
C LEU A 736 23.91 25.44 12.90
N SER A 737 24.82 24.61 13.43
CA SER A 737 25.19 23.35 12.78
C SER A 737 24.00 22.40 12.69
N SER A 738 23.21 22.30 13.76
CA SER A 738 22.02 21.45 13.82
C SER A 738 20.94 21.90 12.84
N TYR A 739 20.63 23.20 12.77
CA TYR A 739 19.65 23.71 11.80
C TYR A 739 20.10 23.54 10.35
N LYS A 740 21.39 23.71 10.04
CA LYS A 740 21.91 23.46 8.69
C LYS A 740 21.78 21.99 8.28
N ILE A 741 22.05 21.06 9.20
CA ILE A 741 21.83 19.63 8.97
C ILE A 741 20.34 19.35 8.75
N ALA A 742 19.46 19.90 9.58
CA ALA A 742 18.00 19.76 9.42
C ALA A 742 17.54 20.24 8.03
N LEU A 743 18.00 21.41 7.60
CA LEU A 743 17.71 21.99 6.29
C LEU A 743 18.22 21.11 5.15
N GLU A 744 19.46 20.64 5.22
CA GLU A 744 20.05 19.80 4.18
C GLU A 744 19.30 18.47 4.04
N ILE A 745 18.96 17.83 5.15
CA ILE A 745 18.18 16.59 5.16
C ILE A 745 16.79 16.85 4.57
N GLN A 746 16.10 17.90 5.00
CA GLN A 746 14.75 18.24 4.51
C GLN A 746 14.73 18.58 3.02
N GLN A 747 15.72 19.31 2.51
CA GLN A 747 15.83 19.63 1.09
C GLN A 747 16.07 18.40 0.23
N LYS A 748 16.78 17.39 0.77
CA LYS A 748 17.00 16.11 0.11
C LYS A 748 15.78 15.19 0.20
N SER A 749 15.18 15.08 1.38
CA SER A 749 14.10 14.13 1.65
C SER A 749 12.74 14.62 1.19
N ASN A 750 12.46 15.92 1.33
CA ASN A 750 11.14 16.51 1.07
C ASN A 750 11.22 18.00 0.64
N PRO A 751 11.72 18.28 -0.58
CA PRO A 751 11.87 19.66 -1.07
C PRO A 751 10.55 20.40 -1.27
N ASN A 752 9.42 19.69 -1.37
CA ASN A 752 8.10 20.28 -1.58
C ASN A 752 7.43 20.77 -0.29
N ASP A 753 7.98 20.42 0.87
CA ASP A 753 7.50 20.92 2.15
C ASP A 753 8.15 22.27 2.47
N VAL A 754 7.66 23.27 1.74
CA VAL A 754 8.14 24.64 1.76
C VAL A 754 8.01 25.26 3.15
N GLU A 755 6.97 24.93 3.90
CA GLU A 755 6.70 25.47 5.24
C GLU A 755 7.81 25.07 6.22
N THR A 756 8.15 23.78 6.28
CA THR A 756 9.26 23.29 7.13
C THR A 756 10.60 23.89 6.69
N ILE A 757 10.84 24.04 5.39
CA ILE A 757 12.07 24.65 4.87
C ILE A 757 12.15 26.14 5.26
N LEU A 758 11.04 26.88 5.18
CA LEU A 758 10.95 28.28 5.62
C LEU A 758 11.23 28.42 7.12
N MET A 759 10.68 27.50 7.93
CA MET A 759 10.94 27.47 9.38
C MET A 759 12.44 27.28 9.67
N PHE A 760 13.11 26.34 9.00
CA PHE A 760 14.55 26.14 9.19
C PHE A 760 15.38 27.34 8.71
N TYR A 761 15.02 27.95 7.58
CA TYR A 761 15.67 29.19 7.13
C TYR A 761 15.53 30.31 8.17
N THR A 762 14.34 30.48 8.75
CA THR A 762 14.07 31.46 9.82
C THR A 762 14.96 31.22 11.03
N ASN A 763 15.03 29.97 11.51
CA ASN A 763 15.88 29.60 12.64
C ASN A 763 17.36 29.89 12.36
N ILE A 764 17.85 29.61 11.14
CA ILE A 764 19.23 29.93 10.74
C ILE A 764 19.48 31.44 10.70
N VAL A 765 18.55 32.22 10.12
CA VAL A 765 18.65 33.68 10.04
C VAL A 765 18.71 34.29 11.45
N ASN A 766 17.87 33.81 12.37
CA ASN A 766 17.85 34.29 13.75
C ASN A 766 19.17 34.01 14.48
N VAL A 767 19.78 32.84 14.28
CA VAL A 767 21.09 32.53 14.88
C VAL A 767 22.20 33.41 14.29
N PHE A 768 22.24 33.60 12.97
CA PHE A 768 23.24 34.49 12.36
C PHE A 768 23.07 35.95 12.79
N ALA A 769 21.83 36.43 12.93
CA ALA A 769 21.54 37.77 13.42
C ALA A 769 22.03 37.96 14.85
N LYS A 770 21.82 36.97 15.74
CA LYS A 770 22.36 36.98 17.11
C LYS A 770 23.89 37.00 17.14
N LEU A 771 24.54 36.25 16.25
CA LEU A 771 26.01 36.22 16.11
C LEU A 771 26.58 37.51 15.48
N GLY A 772 25.74 38.40 14.94
CA GLY A 772 26.18 39.60 14.23
C GLY A 772 26.79 39.33 12.85
N ASP A 773 26.61 38.12 12.28
CA ASP A 773 27.13 37.77 10.95
C ASP A 773 26.18 38.27 9.86
N VAL A 774 26.44 39.50 9.44
CA VAL A 774 25.61 40.21 8.48
C VAL A 774 25.55 39.50 7.13
N SER A 775 26.71 39.07 6.63
CA SER A 775 26.83 38.57 5.27
C SER A 775 25.98 37.30 5.11
N ASN A 776 26.06 36.41 6.10
CA ASN A 776 25.25 35.19 6.10
C ASN A 776 23.78 35.46 6.44
N THR A 777 23.47 36.40 7.34
CA THR A 777 22.08 36.79 7.63
C THR A 777 21.36 37.24 6.36
N GLN A 778 21.97 38.16 5.59
CA GLN A 778 21.39 38.64 4.33
C GLN A 778 21.27 37.51 3.30
N LEU A 779 22.31 36.68 3.14
CA LEU A 779 22.30 35.58 2.17
C LEU A 779 21.17 34.57 2.43
N PHE A 780 21.01 34.13 3.69
CA PHE A 780 19.99 33.16 4.04
C PHE A 780 18.59 33.78 4.02
N TYR A 781 18.47 35.07 4.34
CA TYR A 781 17.23 35.81 4.19
C TYR A 781 16.80 35.95 2.72
N GLU A 782 17.70 36.29 1.80
CA GLU A 782 17.40 36.35 0.37
C GLU A 782 16.92 34.99 -0.17
N LYS A 783 17.47 33.88 0.34
CA LYS A 783 16.99 32.53 0.02
C LYS A 783 15.57 32.28 0.55
N LEU A 784 15.31 32.68 1.79
CA LEU A 784 13.97 32.60 2.41
C LEU A 784 12.95 33.40 1.59
N GLU A 785 13.27 34.65 1.23
CA GLU A 785 12.36 35.54 0.49
C GLU A 785 12.11 35.04 -0.95
N ARG A 786 13.13 34.52 -1.64
CA ARG A 786 12.95 33.87 -2.95
C ARG A 786 12.00 32.69 -2.89
N LEU A 787 12.24 31.76 -1.95
CA LEU A 787 11.41 30.56 -1.79
C LEU A 787 9.96 30.92 -1.48
N ARG A 788 9.73 31.98 -0.70
CA ARG A 788 8.40 32.51 -0.40
C ARG A 788 7.71 33.10 -1.63
N ASN A 789 8.40 33.94 -2.39
CA ASN A 789 7.86 34.58 -3.59
C ASN A 789 7.49 33.56 -4.68
N GLU A 790 8.27 32.49 -4.80
CA GLU A 790 8.00 31.40 -5.76
C GLU A 790 6.76 30.57 -5.40
N ASN A 791 6.42 30.45 -4.11
CA ASN A 791 5.35 29.56 -3.63
C ASN A 791 4.08 30.29 -3.15
N GLY A 792 4.03 31.62 -3.23
CA GLY A 792 2.84 32.41 -2.85
C GLY A 792 2.46 32.30 -1.37
N SER A 793 3.39 31.90 -0.49
CA SER A 793 3.11 31.73 0.95
C SER A 793 3.04 33.09 1.64
N HIS A 794 1.82 33.64 1.72
CA HIS A 794 1.56 34.90 2.43
C HIS A 794 1.49 34.73 3.96
N GLN A 795 1.42 33.51 4.48
CA GLN A 795 1.19 33.19 5.90
C GLN A 795 2.43 32.58 6.60
N ASP A 796 3.60 33.20 6.47
CA ASP A 796 4.73 32.83 7.33
C ASP A 796 4.56 33.49 8.70
N LYS A 797 4.31 32.66 9.72
CA LYS A 797 4.04 33.09 11.09
C LYS A 797 5.22 33.84 11.73
N PHE A 798 6.44 33.66 11.26
CA PHE A 798 7.67 34.22 11.87
C PHE A 798 8.31 35.35 11.06
N LEU A 799 7.70 35.75 9.96
CA LEU A 799 8.26 36.74 9.04
C LEU A 799 8.51 38.11 9.67
N HIS A 800 7.65 38.51 10.60
CA HIS A 800 7.78 39.79 11.28
C HIS A 800 8.98 39.80 12.24
N GLU A 801 9.31 38.67 12.88
CA GLU A 801 10.50 38.52 13.74
C GLU A 801 11.77 38.66 12.90
N ASN A 802 11.78 38.06 11.70
CA ASN A 802 12.90 38.18 10.76
C ASN A 802 13.17 39.64 10.37
N TYR A 803 12.12 40.44 10.11
CA TYR A 803 12.28 41.87 9.80
C TYR A 803 12.85 42.66 10.98
N ILE A 804 12.46 42.34 12.21
CA ILE A 804 13.01 42.98 13.41
C ILE A 804 14.49 42.62 13.58
N SER A 805 14.84 41.34 13.44
CA SER A 805 16.22 40.87 13.51
C SER A 805 17.11 41.56 12.47
N MET A 806 16.63 41.71 11.24
CA MET A 806 17.34 42.47 10.19
C MET A 806 17.44 43.96 10.50
N GLY A 807 16.36 44.57 11.01
CA GLY A 807 16.37 45.97 11.42
C GLY A 807 17.44 46.24 12.48
N ASN A 808 17.53 45.37 13.49
CA ASN A 808 18.53 45.46 14.56
C ASN A 808 19.96 45.36 14.01
N LEU A 809 20.18 44.48 13.03
CA LEU A 809 21.47 44.29 12.38
C LEU A 809 21.89 45.53 11.57
N TYR A 810 20.99 46.09 10.75
CA TYR A 810 21.28 47.32 10.00
C TYR A 810 21.48 48.52 10.92
N PHE A 811 20.76 48.58 12.04
CA PHE A 811 20.97 49.58 13.08
C PHE A 811 22.40 49.49 13.67
N GLN A 812 22.88 48.29 13.99
CA GLN A 812 24.26 48.08 14.46
C GLN A 812 25.31 48.53 13.44
N GLN A 813 25.02 48.41 12.14
CA GLN A 813 25.88 48.90 11.07
C GLN A 813 25.82 50.42 10.84
N LYS A 814 24.96 51.13 11.58
CA LYS A 814 24.62 52.55 11.33
C LYS A 814 23.98 52.78 9.96
N ASN A 815 23.39 51.76 9.35
CA ASN A 815 22.60 51.90 8.13
C ASN A 815 21.14 52.19 8.51
N HIS A 816 20.89 53.43 8.90
CA HIS A 816 19.61 53.84 9.47
C HIS A 816 18.42 53.71 8.50
N ASP A 817 18.64 53.98 7.20
CA ASP A 817 17.57 53.90 6.19
C ASP A 817 17.05 52.47 6.02
N MET A 818 17.97 51.49 5.94
CA MET A 818 17.59 50.08 5.83
C MET A 818 17.03 49.54 7.15
N ALA A 819 17.52 50.01 8.30
CA ALA A 819 16.96 49.64 9.59
C ALA A 819 15.49 50.07 9.71
N LEU A 820 15.19 51.33 9.38
CA LEU A 820 13.82 51.85 9.36
C LEU A 820 12.92 51.08 8.38
N HIS A 821 13.40 50.85 7.16
CA HIS A 821 12.66 50.08 6.15
C HIS A 821 12.29 48.67 6.64
N CYS A 822 13.21 47.98 7.32
CA CYS A 822 12.96 46.67 7.91
C CYS A 822 11.91 46.74 9.03
N TYR A 823 12.03 47.68 9.97
CA TYR A 823 11.06 47.82 11.05
C TYR A 823 9.66 48.24 10.55
N GLU A 824 9.57 49.10 9.54
CA GLU A 824 8.31 49.48 8.91
C GLU A 824 7.64 48.29 8.20
N LYS A 825 8.45 47.43 7.55
CA LYS A 825 7.95 46.17 7.01
C LYS A 825 7.42 45.24 8.11
N ALA A 826 8.07 45.17 9.27
CA ALA A 826 7.57 44.40 10.41
C ALA A 826 6.21 44.92 10.91
N LEU A 827 6.02 46.24 10.94
CA LEU A 827 4.76 46.88 11.35
C LEU A 827 3.63 46.74 10.32
N ALA A 828 3.93 46.53 9.05
CA ALA A 828 2.90 46.35 8.02
C ALA A 828 1.97 45.14 8.30
N PHE A 829 2.46 44.15 9.04
CA PHE A 829 1.70 42.96 9.47
C PHE A 829 0.64 43.26 10.55
N GLU A 830 0.66 44.44 11.17
CA GLU A 830 -0.33 44.90 12.15
C GLU A 830 -1.73 45.09 11.53
N LYS A 831 -1.81 45.42 10.23
CA LYS A 831 -3.06 45.79 9.56
C LYS A 831 -3.96 44.60 9.19
N ASP A 832 -3.45 43.37 9.26
CA ASP A 832 -4.15 42.16 8.82
C ASP A 832 -4.94 41.42 9.93
N GLY A 833 -4.99 41.99 11.14
CA GLY A 833 -5.95 41.58 12.19
C GLY A 833 -5.50 40.44 13.10
N ASP A 834 -4.22 40.05 13.10
CA ASP A 834 -3.71 39.01 13.98
C ASP A 834 -3.21 39.59 15.32
N PHE A 835 -4.06 39.53 16.35
CA PHE A 835 -3.84 40.14 17.67
C PHE A 835 -2.69 39.51 18.48
N GLN A 836 -2.03 38.46 17.96
CA GLN A 836 -1.00 37.68 18.68
C GLN A 836 0.42 38.27 18.63
N CYS A 837 0.66 39.40 17.95
CA CYS A 837 2.00 39.98 17.71
C CYS A 837 2.36 41.22 18.58
N LEU A 838 1.82 41.35 19.79
CA LEU A 838 2.09 42.49 20.68
C LEU A 838 3.61 42.71 20.94
N TYR A 839 4.35 41.62 21.18
CA TYR A 839 5.79 41.67 21.41
C TYR A 839 6.57 42.20 20.19
N THR A 840 6.18 41.74 18.99
CA THR A 840 6.74 42.15 17.71
C THR A 840 6.55 43.64 17.46
N ILE A 841 5.34 44.15 17.68
CA ILE A 841 5.01 45.56 17.46
C ILE A 841 5.83 46.45 18.40
N VAL A 842 5.94 46.05 19.68
CA VAL A 842 6.79 46.72 20.66
C VAL A 842 8.26 46.71 20.22
N GLY A 843 8.76 45.55 19.75
CA GLY A 843 10.12 45.41 19.24
C GLY A 843 10.42 46.33 18.06
N ALA A 844 9.51 46.38 17.07
CA ALA A 844 9.65 47.23 15.89
C ALA A 844 9.58 48.72 16.23
N TYR A 845 8.61 49.17 17.05
CA TYR A 845 8.53 50.56 17.48
C TYR A 845 9.74 50.99 18.32
N ASN A 846 10.25 50.11 19.20
CA ASN A 846 11.46 50.39 19.97
C ASN A 846 12.69 50.52 19.05
N GLY A 847 12.81 49.65 18.04
CA GLY A 847 13.85 49.73 17.01
C GLY A 847 13.81 51.03 16.20
N ILE A 848 12.62 51.46 15.77
CA ILE A 848 12.42 52.75 15.07
C ILE A 848 12.79 53.92 15.98
N GLY A 849 12.34 53.90 17.24
CA GLY A 849 12.67 54.92 18.23
C GLY A 849 14.18 55.06 18.44
N LEU A 850 14.89 53.94 18.63
CA LEU A 850 16.34 53.91 18.76
C LEU A 850 17.05 54.41 17.49
N THR A 851 16.52 54.06 16.31
CA THR A 851 17.07 54.52 15.03
C THR A 851 16.95 56.03 14.89
N HIS A 852 15.79 56.62 15.16
CA HIS A 852 15.61 58.06 15.15
C HIS A 852 16.42 58.78 16.22
N LEU A 853 16.56 58.19 17.42
CA LEU A 853 17.43 58.71 18.47
C LEU A 853 18.89 58.81 17.97
N SER A 854 19.38 57.77 17.28
CA SER A 854 20.73 57.75 16.72
C SER A 854 20.94 58.73 15.55
N MET A 855 19.88 59.05 14.80
CA MET A 855 19.91 60.04 13.71
C MET A 855 19.80 61.50 14.19
N GLY A 856 19.51 61.74 15.46
CA GLY A 856 19.27 63.08 16.01
C GLY A 856 17.82 63.57 15.93
N ASN A 857 16.88 62.71 15.52
CA ASN A 857 15.46 63.05 15.39
C ASN A 857 14.72 62.76 16.71
N TYR A 858 15.03 63.52 17.75
CA TYR A 858 14.65 63.17 19.13
C TYR A 858 13.13 63.23 19.40
N GLU A 859 12.43 64.22 18.84
CA GLU A 859 10.96 64.32 18.97
C GLU A 859 10.25 63.12 18.34
N THR A 860 10.71 62.69 17.16
CA THR A 860 10.19 61.50 16.47
C THR A 860 10.49 60.23 17.27
N ALA A 861 11.70 60.12 17.85
CA ALA A 861 12.07 58.99 18.71
C ALA A 861 11.12 58.87 19.92
N LEU A 862 10.80 59.99 20.58
CA LEU A 862 9.84 60.02 21.68
C LEU A 862 8.45 59.53 21.26
N ILE A 863 7.93 59.94 20.10
CA ILE A 863 6.63 59.48 19.59
C ILE A 863 6.60 57.94 19.52
N PHE A 864 7.64 57.31 18.99
CA PHE A 864 7.69 55.85 18.86
C PHE A 864 7.91 55.14 20.20
N PHE A 865 8.71 55.69 21.11
CA PHE A 865 8.83 55.12 22.46
C PHE A 865 7.52 55.23 23.26
N TYR A 866 6.74 56.31 23.10
CA TYR A 866 5.41 56.42 23.70
C TYR A 866 4.39 55.45 23.10
N LYS A 867 4.50 55.14 21.80
CA LYS A 867 3.69 54.06 21.20
C LYS A 867 4.01 52.69 21.82
N CYS A 868 5.28 52.40 22.11
CA CYS A 868 5.63 51.19 22.87
C CYS A 868 4.95 51.19 24.25
N LEU A 869 5.02 52.29 24.99
CA LEU A 869 4.40 52.40 26.33
C LEU A 869 2.87 52.23 26.28
N GLU A 870 2.19 52.79 25.29
CA GLU A 870 0.73 52.68 25.13
C GLU A 870 0.28 51.23 24.92
N ILE A 871 1.09 50.46 24.19
CA ILE A 871 0.82 49.05 23.92
C ILE A 871 1.15 48.19 25.14
N GLN A 872 2.29 48.42 25.78
CA GLN A 872 2.70 47.66 26.97
C GLN A 872 1.79 47.92 28.18
N GLY A 873 1.22 49.13 28.31
CA GLY A 873 0.31 49.51 29.40
C GLY A 873 -1.09 48.88 29.36
N LYS A 874 -1.43 48.05 28.36
CA LYS A 874 -2.74 47.38 28.25
C LYS A 874 -2.77 45.94 28.79
N ASP A 875 -1.64 45.23 28.79
CA ASP A 875 -1.60 43.79 29.16
C ASP A 875 -0.27 43.30 29.80
N ILE A 876 0.72 44.16 30.04
CA ILE A 876 2.05 43.75 30.56
C ILE A 876 2.29 44.36 31.94
N ASP A 877 2.63 43.53 32.94
CA ASP A 877 2.93 43.97 34.31
C ASP A 877 4.01 45.07 34.32
N GLU A 878 3.72 46.20 35.00
CA GLU A 878 4.59 47.39 35.10
C GLU A 878 5.98 47.12 35.73
N GLY A 879 6.24 45.90 36.19
CA GLY A 879 7.49 45.46 36.82
C GLY A 879 8.45 44.66 35.92
N GLN A 880 8.18 44.50 34.62
CA GLN A 880 9.06 43.75 33.72
C GLN A 880 10.30 44.56 33.27
N LEU A 881 11.42 43.87 33.10
CA LEU A 881 12.73 44.45 32.75
C LEU A 881 12.70 45.28 31.45
N GLU A 882 11.86 44.92 30.50
CA GLU A 882 11.72 45.57 29.19
C GLU A 882 11.22 47.02 29.31
N HIS A 883 10.30 47.30 30.25
CA HIS A 883 9.86 48.66 30.58
C HIS A 883 11.02 49.52 31.07
N ALA A 884 11.95 48.92 31.81
CA ALA A 884 13.09 49.63 32.34
C ALA A 884 14.06 50.09 31.24
N PHE A 885 14.25 49.27 30.21
CA PHE A 885 15.04 49.65 29.03
C PHE A 885 14.33 50.73 28.20
N LEU A 886 13.01 50.64 28.03
CA LEU A 886 12.24 51.65 27.33
C LEU A 886 12.27 53.01 28.06
N TYR A 887 12.08 53.02 29.38
CA TYR A 887 12.20 54.25 30.18
C TYR A 887 13.61 54.84 30.13
N TYR A 888 14.64 54.00 30.09
CA TYR A 888 16.01 54.48 29.87
C TYR A 888 16.16 55.16 28.50
N ASN A 889 15.62 54.57 27.44
CA ASN A 889 15.66 55.15 26.09
C ASN A 889 14.91 56.48 26.00
N ILE A 890 13.75 56.60 26.66
CA ILE A 890 12.99 57.84 26.77
C ILE A 890 13.80 58.90 27.54
N GLY A 891 14.45 58.52 28.65
CA GLY A 891 15.33 59.40 29.40
C GLY A 891 16.49 59.95 28.56
N ARG A 892 17.13 59.11 27.75
CA ARG A 892 18.17 59.50 26.79
C ARG A 892 17.66 60.45 25.70
N ALA A 893 16.42 60.27 25.24
CA ALA A 893 15.81 61.17 24.26
C ALA A 893 15.55 62.57 24.85
N TYR A 894 14.99 62.65 26.07
CA TYR A 894 14.80 63.93 26.77
C TYR A 894 16.12 64.62 27.12
N GLU A 895 17.14 63.85 27.52
CA GLU A 895 18.49 64.37 27.71
C GLU A 895 19.01 65.09 26.46
N ALA A 896 18.83 64.47 25.29
CA ALA A 896 19.31 65.00 24.02
C ALA A 896 18.52 66.25 23.54
N ILE A 897 17.28 66.42 24.01
CA ILE A 897 16.43 67.61 23.78
C ILE A 897 16.72 68.72 24.82
N GLU A 898 17.58 68.45 25.80
CA GLU A 898 17.89 69.34 26.93
C GLU A 898 16.72 69.56 27.92
N ASP A 899 15.71 68.67 27.92
CA ASP A 899 14.67 68.63 28.95
C ASP A 899 15.12 67.73 30.11
N TYR A 900 15.97 68.31 30.96
CA TYR A 900 16.63 67.57 32.03
C TYR A 900 15.67 67.12 33.14
N GLU A 901 14.54 67.80 33.36
CA GLU A 901 13.55 67.38 34.37
C GLU A 901 12.84 66.08 33.96
N ASN A 902 12.43 65.97 32.69
CA ASN A 902 11.83 64.74 32.19
C ASN A 902 12.87 63.62 32.05
N ALA A 903 14.11 63.92 31.63
CA ALA A 903 15.20 62.95 31.59
C ALA A 903 15.45 62.31 32.96
N LEU A 904 15.55 63.13 34.02
CA LEU A 904 15.73 62.68 35.40
C LEU A 904 14.59 61.75 35.84
N LYS A 905 13.34 62.15 35.59
CA LYS A 905 12.14 61.37 35.94
C LYS A 905 12.16 59.97 35.30
N PHE A 906 12.49 59.86 34.02
CA PHE A 906 12.46 58.59 33.31
C PHE A 906 13.66 57.69 33.64
N PHE A 907 14.84 58.26 33.91
CA PHE A 907 15.96 57.47 34.42
C PHE A 907 15.70 56.88 35.80
N HIS A 908 15.03 57.60 36.71
CA HIS A 908 14.62 57.05 38.01
C HIS A 908 13.63 55.89 37.85
N LYS A 909 12.62 56.01 36.97
CA LYS A 909 11.70 54.91 36.67
C LYS A 909 12.44 53.66 36.13
N SER A 910 13.40 53.86 35.22
CA SER A 910 14.26 52.79 34.73
C SER A 910 15.06 52.15 35.87
N LEU A 911 15.66 52.94 36.74
CA LEU A 911 16.51 52.45 37.84
C LEU A 911 15.70 51.61 38.83
N GLU A 912 14.51 52.07 39.23
CA GLU A 912 13.67 51.38 40.21
C GLU A 912 13.31 49.95 39.75
N ILE A 913 12.97 49.79 38.47
CA ILE A 913 12.65 48.47 37.90
C ILE A 913 13.92 47.62 37.77
N LYS A 914 15.01 48.19 37.23
CA LYS A 914 16.29 47.45 37.06
C LYS A 914 16.83 46.93 38.40
N GLN A 915 16.73 47.69 39.48
CA GLN A 915 17.18 47.25 40.81
C GLN A 915 16.37 46.09 41.38
N LYS A 916 15.08 45.97 41.02
CA LYS A 916 14.22 44.86 41.42
C LYS A 916 14.48 43.60 40.58
N CYS A 917 14.82 43.78 39.30
CA CYS A 917 14.88 42.69 38.33
C CYS A 917 16.29 42.16 38.03
N LEU A 918 17.34 42.92 38.30
CA LEU A 918 18.72 42.58 37.92
C LEU A 918 19.63 42.39 39.13
N PRO A 919 20.66 41.52 39.03
CA PRO A 919 21.69 41.42 40.05
C PRO A 919 22.45 42.75 40.18
N ALA A 920 22.92 43.05 41.40
CA ALA A 920 23.48 44.35 41.78
C ALA A 920 24.69 44.80 40.94
N ASN A 921 25.40 43.87 40.30
CA ASN A 921 26.57 44.11 39.46
C ASN A 921 26.23 44.17 37.94
N HIS A 922 24.96 44.19 37.56
CA HIS A 922 24.59 44.14 36.14
C HIS A 922 24.98 45.45 35.39
N PRO A 923 25.63 45.39 34.21
CA PRO A 923 26.11 46.58 33.48
C PRO A 923 25.03 47.61 33.10
N SER A 924 23.77 47.20 33.00
CA SER A 924 22.67 48.15 32.73
C SER A 924 22.32 49.06 33.93
N LEU A 925 22.65 48.64 35.16
CA LEU A 925 22.54 49.48 36.36
C LEU A 925 23.62 50.57 36.34
N LEU A 926 24.85 50.22 35.96
CA LEU A 926 25.96 51.14 35.73
C LEU A 926 25.54 52.27 34.76
N ASN A 927 25.07 51.91 33.56
CA ASN A 927 24.67 52.89 32.55
C ASN A 927 23.51 53.80 32.99
N THR A 928 22.63 53.30 33.87
CA THR A 928 21.51 54.10 34.41
C THR A 928 22.00 55.07 35.48
N HIS A 929 22.92 54.64 36.34
CA HIS A 929 23.55 55.51 37.33
C HIS A 929 24.43 56.60 36.71
N LEU A 930 25.17 56.28 35.64
CA LEU A 930 25.93 57.29 34.88
C LEU A 930 25.02 58.35 34.28
N GLY A 931 23.93 57.94 33.59
CA GLY A 931 22.96 58.89 33.05
C GLY A 931 22.28 59.76 34.11
N LEU A 932 21.95 59.19 35.29
CA LEU A 932 21.45 59.97 36.42
C LEU A 932 22.48 60.97 36.96
N SER A 933 23.75 60.57 37.03
CA SER A 933 24.83 61.44 37.49
C SER A 933 24.99 62.66 36.57
N GLU A 934 25.04 62.44 35.25
CA GLU A 934 25.15 63.49 34.24
C GLU A 934 23.98 64.48 34.30
N ILE A 935 22.74 63.96 34.37
CA ILE A 935 21.55 64.81 34.45
C ILE A 935 21.50 65.60 35.75
N CYS A 936 21.81 64.98 36.89
CA CYS A 936 21.90 65.68 38.17
C CYS A 936 22.96 66.79 38.14
N ALA A 937 24.10 66.58 37.47
CA ALA A 937 25.13 67.59 37.30
C ALA A 937 24.64 68.77 36.43
N LYS A 938 23.95 68.50 35.32
CA LYS A 938 23.34 69.52 34.45
C LYS A 938 22.22 70.32 35.15
N LEU A 939 21.52 69.72 36.12
CA LEU A 939 20.52 70.38 36.98
C LEU A 939 21.10 71.07 38.22
N HIS A 940 22.44 71.15 38.35
CA HIS A 940 23.14 71.71 39.53
C HIS A 940 22.88 70.95 40.85
N GLN A 941 22.45 69.69 40.80
CA GLN A 941 22.23 68.81 41.94
C GLN A 941 23.49 67.97 42.24
N TYR A 942 24.61 68.65 42.50
CA TYR A 942 25.94 68.03 42.59
C TYR A 942 26.07 66.90 43.62
N ARG A 943 25.33 66.96 44.73
CA ARG A 943 25.33 65.90 45.75
C ARG A 943 24.72 64.59 45.23
N ALA A 944 23.57 64.68 44.56
CA ALA A 944 22.92 63.51 43.96
C ALA A 944 23.74 62.97 42.78
N ALA A 945 24.38 63.86 42.00
CA ALA A 945 25.28 63.47 40.93
C ALA A 945 26.46 62.63 41.45
N GLN A 946 27.09 63.08 42.54
CA GLN A 946 28.19 62.37 43.19
C GLN A 946 27.75 61.01 43.76
N GLU A 947 26.57 60.94 44.39
CA GLU A 947 26.03 59.68 44.93
C GLU A 947 25.80 58.63 43.84
N HIS A 948 25.23 59.03 42.68
CA HIS A 948 25.05 58.13 41.55
C HIS A 948 26.37 57.75 40.87
N LEU A 949 27.34 58.66 40.80
CA LEU A 949 28.67 58.35 40.27
C LEU A 949 29.39 57.32 41.14
N LEU A 950 29.29 57.41 42.47
CA LEU A 950 29.87 56.43 43.39
C LEU A 950 29.23 55.03 43.23
N GLN A 951 27.92 54.97 43.00
CA GLN A 951 27.23 53.71 42.71
C GLN A 951 27.68 53.12 41.37
N ALA A 952 27.83 53.95 40.34
CA ALA A 952 28.37 53.55 39.05
C ALA A 952 29.78 52.96 39.19
N VAL A 953 30.72 53.67 39.83
CA VAL A 953 32.09 53.20 40.07
C VAL A 953 32.12 51.92 40.91
N GLY A 954 31.22 51.78 41.89
CA GLY A 954 31.09 50.57 42.70
C GLY A 954 30.68 49.34 41.89
N ILE A 955 29.81 49.52 40.89
CA ILE A 955 29.37 48.46 39.97
C ILE A 955 30.49 48.14 38.98
N ASP A 956 31.13 49.16 38.39
CA ASP A 956 32.18 49.00 37.38
C ASP A 956 33.38 48.18 37.90
N ASN A 957 33.79 48.42 39.15
CA ASN A 957 34.84 47.64 39.83
C ASN A 957 34.48 46.16 40.09
N GLN A 958 33.22 45.75 39.91
CA GLN A 958 32.72 44.39 40.13
C GLN A 958 32.38 43.65 38.82
N VAL A 959 32.50 44.31 37.67
CA VAL A 959 32.25 43.71 36.35
C VAL A 959 33.57 43.14 35.82
N ASP A 960 33.64 41.81 35.63
CA ASP A 960 34.82 41.08 35.15
C ASP A 960 35.40 41.65 33.83
N GLU A 961 36.74 41.63 33.70
CA GLU A 961 37.58 42.16 32.59
C GLU A 961 37.27 41.62 31.16
N SER A 962 36.23 40.81 30.98
CA SER A 962 35.88 40.21 29.68
C SER A 962 34.98 41.10 28.78
N ASN A 963 34.45 42.22 29.30
CA ASN A 963 33.56 43.14 28.58
C ASN A 963 34.21 44.52 28.32
N THR A 964 35.35 44.53 27.64
CA THR A 964 36.27 45.68 27.54
C THR A 964 35.73 46.91 26.78
N SER A 965 34.71 46.80 25.92
CA SER A 965 34.30 47.95 25.08
C SER A 965 33.41 49.01 25.76
N ALA A 966 32.73 48.66 26.85
CA ALA A 966 31.89 49.58 27.63
C ALA A 966 32.67 50.25 28.77
N VAL A 967 33.61 49.52 29.36
CA VAL A 967 34.47 49.98 30.47
C VAL A 967 35.39 51.12 29.99
N ASP A 968 35.98 51.02 28.80
CA ASP A 968 36.88 52.06 28.26
C ASP A 968 36.19 53.39 27.92
N LYS A 969 34.92 53.36 27.47
CA LYS A 969 34.14 54.59 27.20
C LYS A 969 33.62 55.25 28.47
N ASN A 970 33.35 54.47 29.51
CA ASN A 970 32.84 54.98 30.77
C ASN A 970 33.98 55.55 31.64
N ASN A 971 35.19 55.01 31.57
CA ASN A 971 36.35 55.55 32.28
C ASN A 971 36.66 57.00 31.90
N ASP A 972 36.60 57.36 30.61
CA ASP A 972 36.88 58.72 30.12
C ASP A 972 35.78 59.73 30.53
N LEU A 973 34.57 59.24 30.84
CA LEU A 973 33.44 60.02 31.33
C LEU A 973 33.46 60.15 32.86
N ILE A 974 33.81 59.06 33.56
CA ILE A 974 34.03 59.03 35.01
C ILE A 974 35.24 59.89 35.40
N GLU A 975 36.27 60.01 34.56
CA GLU A 975 37.39 60.96 34.78
C GLU A 975 37.00 62.43 34.49
N LYS A 976 36.01 62.67 33.61
CA LYS A 976 35.56 64.03 33.23
C LYS A 976 34.50 64.61 34.17
N LEU A 977 33.66 63.78 34.79
CA LEU A 977 32.62 64.13 35.77
C LEU A 977 33.20 64.17 37.19
#